data_AF-A0A1Y4G9Q8-F1
#
_entry.id   AF-A0A1Y4G9Q8-F1
#
_cell.length_a   1.000
_cell.length_b   1.000
_cell.length_c   1.000
_cell.angle_alpha   90.00
_cell.angle_beta   90.00
_cell.angle_gamma   90.00
#
_symmetry.space_group_name_H-M   'P 1'
#
loop_
_entity.id
_entity.type
_entity.pdbx_description
1 polymer ?
#
loop_
_entity_poly.entity_id
_entity_poly.type
_entity_poly.pdbx_seq_one_letter_code
_entity_poly.pdbx_strand_id
1 'polypeptide(L)'
;MYELVENIRSVCGVRAFIADLSFKILVPRHDAESEGIQRELDRYSAPDAANIAALPRGDLTVYKYVFDGSPLCIFIIKNANARFIISYMKTLADILLRGSKRQAYDNSVNTRDILINQISGTNAESREFSALIEDFGYSRVCRRCAVLFEITRLRSGDENNFDFSPPPFESLINESPHSLSGEDIYGFLTSKRYMVYKDVSSIKENEMTEYIQDYARIILRAMADVAGYECRVGIGSVYHNIFDLRNSYLEASFLLSNFEYLNNAAGNRVLHIDGFIFEYLSEVAGLDNWRTRFRSIDEALPDGSGMLRAAIELSRNGINTTRAAEKCGVHRNTMIQRFTRLKAAAGIDPANSDRDRMLLRAFALNRNKKVTLSVGIVIQPNSILHLGMQKLAEIIERESNGSIDMDIHTLSVSGNNAMLFETARMGTLDMVVAATGVMNKFTDGLTALIDFPFLFETNEEAMYVLNSAFLSGIEDPLKDTGIKCLNIWSMGWRYITSRTPIRLPSDIVGQKIRIMSTESIYEYFKSIGAVPIHIPYGKVREALRAGIIDCEENPYHNILGMRFYEEQRYITRLKYYLDTEGLYMCQKTWDCLSQTNRELLKRAAKEATEWIFREQHYVINQQAKSALVSEHQMEILEISGEQKDMWKKYADFLYASYPHRSFLQKIMEVRNDFRH
;
A
#
# COMPACT_ATOMS: atom_id res chain seq x y z
N MET A 1 -12.79 -7.11 33.22
CA MET A 1 -14.06 -7.05 32.43
C MET A 1 -14.51 -5.62 32.16
N TYR A 2 -14.76 -4.78 33.18
CA TYR A 2 -15.10 -3.36 32.97
C TYR A 2 -14.01 -2.58 32.23
N GLU A 3 -12.77 -2.66 32.72
CA GLU A 3 -11.61 -2.03 32.08
C GLU A 3 -11.34 -2.56 30.67
N LEU A 4 -11.64 -3.84 30.41
CA LEU A 4 -11.57 -4.43 29.08
C LEU A 4 -12.56 -3.73 28.14
N VAL A 5 -13.84 -3.63 28.52
CA VAL A 5 -14.87 -2.97 27.71
C VAL A 5 -14.56 -1.49 27.49
N GLU A 6 -14.14 -0.78 28.53
CA GLU A 6 -13.77 0.64 28.41
C GLU A 6 -12.51 0.85 27.56
N ASN A 7 -11.52 -0.05 27.61
CA ASN A 7 -10.36 -0.03 26.72
C ASN A 7 -10.77 -0.27 25.27
N ILE A 8 -11.68 -1.20 24.99
CA ILE A 8 -12.20 -1.42 23.63
C ILE A 8 -12.95 -0.19 23.13
N ARG A 9 -13.80 0.39 23.97
CA ARG A 9 -14.53 1.62 23.64
C ARG A 9 -13.57 2.77 23.33
N SER A 10 -12.54 2.93 24.15
CA SER A 10 -11.52 3.98 24.04
C SER A 10 -10.57 3.78 22.85
N VAL A 11 -10.17 2.53 22.57
CA VAL A 11 -9.14 2.20 21.56
C VAL A 11 -9.74 1.90 20.19
N CYS A 12 -10.88 1.20 20.15
CA CYS A 12 -11.51 0.75 18.91
C CYS A 12 -12.73 1.57 18.50
N GLY A 13 -13.22 2.49 19.34
CA GLY A 13 -14.36 3.34 19.03
C GLY A 13 -15.69 2.60 18.86
N VAL A 14 -15.75 1.34 19.31
CA VAL A 14 -16.93 0.47 19.19
C VAL A 14 -17.54 0.18 20.54
N ARG A 15 -18.85 -0.05 20.54
CA ARG A 15 -19.58 -0.49 21.73
C ARG A 15 -19.41 -2.00 21.90
N ALA A 16 -18.75 -2.39 22.98
CA ALA A 16 -18.57 -3.77 23.38
C ALA A 16 -19.31 -4.03 24.70
N PHE A 17 -19.80 -5.25 24.85
CA PHE A 17 -20.45 -5.76 26.05
C PHE A 17 -19.87 -7.13 26.36
N ILE A 18 -19.90 -7.50 27.64
CA ILE A 18 -19.57 -8.85 28.10
C ILE A 18 -20.83 -9.42 28.71
N ALA A 19 -21.24 -10.60 28.26
CA ALA A 19 -22.34 -11.37 28.83
C ALA A 19 -21.83 -12.68 29.44
N ASP A 20 -22.60 -13.27 30.34
CA ASP A 20 -22.36 -14.65 30.78
C ASP A 20 -22.76 -15.66 29.69
N LEU A 21 -22.52 -16.95 29.93
CA LEU A 21 -22.85 -18.01 28.97
C LEU A 21 -24.35 -18.22 28.75
N SER A 22 -25.21 -17.56 29.55
CA SER A 22 -26.67 -17.52 29.37
C SER A 22 -27.15 -16.26 28.63
N PHE A 23 -26.22 -15.49 28.03
CA PHE A 23 -26.49 -14.24 27.32
C PHE A 23 -27.01 -13.08 28.19
N LYS A 24 -26.79 -13.14 29.51
CA LYS A 24 -27.08 -12.01 30.39
C LYS A 24 -25.90 -11.03 30.41
N ILE A 25 -26.13 -9.77 30.05
CA ILE A 25 -25.08 -8.74 30.03
C ILE A 25 -24.56 -8.49 31.45
N LEU A 26 -23.25 -8.62 31.60
CA LEU A 26 -22.50 -8.37 32.83
C LEU A 26 -21.90 -6.96 32.87
N VAL A 27 -21.48 -6.42 31.72
CA VAL A 27 -20.77 -5.13 31.58
C VAL A 27 -21.04 -4.50 30.20
N PRO A 28 -21.33 -3.19 30.10
CA PRO A 28 -21.75 -2.29 31.19
C PRO A 28 -23.08 -2.73 31.83
N ARG A 29 -23.32 -2.35 33.10
CA ARG A 29 -24.58 -2.65 33.81
C ARG A 29 -25.48 -1.43 33.82
N HIS A 30 -26.79 -1.64 33.60
CA HIS A 30 -27.84 -0.64 33.85
C HIS A 30 -27.69 0.66 33.05
N ASP A 31 -27.23 0.59 31.81
CA ASP A 31 -27.36 1.71 30.85
C ASP A 31 -28.45 1.40 29.81
N ALA A 32 -29.07 2.45 29.27
CA ALA A 32 -30.19 2.29 28.33
C ALA A 32 -29.82 1.47 27.07
N GLU A 33 -28.53 1.44 26.73
CA GLU A 33 -28.00 0.68 25.60
C GLU A 33 -27.86 -0.82 25.92
N SER A 34 -27.36 -1.19 27.11
CA SER A 34 -27.33 -2.58 27.59
C SER A 34 -28.74 -3.17 27.74
N GLU A 35 -29.74 -2.37 28.15
CA GLU A 35 -31.14 -2.83 28.16
C GLU A 35 -31.69 -3.06 26.74
N GLY A 36 -31.23 -2.28 25.76
CA GLY A 36 -31.58 -2.47 24.35
C GLY A 36 -30.95 -3.75 23.77
N ILE A 37 -29.67 -3.97 24.06
CA ILE A 37 -28.94 -5.18 23.64
C ILE A 37 -29.50 -6.42 24.37
N GLN A 38 -29.82 -6.34 25.66
CA GLN A 38 -30.42 -7.45 26.40
C GLN A 38 -31.76 -7.87 25.76
N ARG A 39 -32.63 -6.92 25.40
CA ARG A 39 -33.88 -7.20 24.66
C ARG A 39 -33.66 -7.79 23.27
N GLU A 40 -32.51 -7.52 22.65
CA GLU A 40 -32.11 -8.16 21.41
C GLU A 40 -31.61 -9.59 21.65
N LEU A 41 -30.84 -9.82 22.72
CA LEU A 41 -30.34 -11.13 23.12
C LEU A 41 -31.44 -12.09 23.57
N ASP A 42 -32.46 -11.60 24.29
CA ASP A 42 -33.59 -12.39 24.80
C ASP A 42 -34.47 -12.98 23.69
N ARG A 43 -34.31 -12.49 22.44
CA ARG A 43 -34.98 -13.03 21.26
C ARG A 43 -34.30 -14.29 20.70
N TYR A 44 -33.14 -14.67 21.22
CA TYR A 44 -32.39 -15.86 20.80
C TYR A 44 -32.48 -16.97 21.86
N SER A 45 -32.61 -18.23 21.44
CA SER A 45 -32.74 -19.38 22.36
C SER A 45 -31.39 -20.03 22.69
N ALA A 46 -31.27 -20.55 23.92
CA ALA A 46 -30.04 -21.13 24.50
C ALA A 46 -29.36 -22.32 23.77
N PRO A 47 -29.99 -23.12 22.89
CA PRO A 47 -29.32 -24.25 22.22
C PRO A 47 -28.20 -23.87 21.24
N ASP A 48 -28.08 -22.60 20.84
CA ASP A 48 -27.06 -22.13 19.88
C ASP A 48 -25.65 -21.94 20.49
N ALA A 49 -25.49 -22.06 21.81
CA ALA A 49 -24.27 -21.70 22.53
C ALA A 49 -23.06 -22.65 22.32
N ALA A 50 -23.28 -23.81 21.69
CA ALA A 50 -22.25 -24.81 21.48
C ALA A 50 -21.34 -24.52 20.25
N ASN A 51 -21.83 -23.79 19.25
CA ASN A 51 -21.15 -23.60 17.94
C ASN A 51 -21.05 -22.13 17.48
N ILE A 52 -20.85 -21.18 18.39
CA ILE A 52 -20.69 -19.77 18.01
C ILE A 52 -19.24 -19.51 17.56
N ALA A 53 -18.94 -19.81 16.30
CA ALA A 53 -17.97 -18.99 15.55
C ALA A 53 -18.55 -17.57 15.43
N ALA A 54 -17.73 -16.54 15.27
CA ALA A 54 -18.16 -15.14 15.22
C ALA A 54 -19.26 -14.90 14.15
N LEU A 55 -20.51 -15.02 14.56
CA LEU A 55 -21.69 -14.95 13.70
C LEU A 55 -22.27 -13.54 13.82
N PRO A 56 -22.44 -12.82 12.70
CA PRO A 56 -23.25 -11.61 12.71
C PRO A 56 -24.71 -11.98 13.00
N ARG A 57 -25.29 -11.37 14.03
CA ARG A 57 -26.71 -11.47 14.40
C ARG A 57 -27.28 -10.07 14.39
N GLY A 58 -27.90 -9.68 13.27
CA GLY A 58 -28.25 -8.27 13.04
C GLY A 58 -26.99 -7.40 12.98
N ASP A 59 -26.97 -6.31 13.74
CA ASP A 59 -25.82 -5.41 13.88
C ASP A 59 -24.80 -5.88 14.95
N LEU A 60 -25.03 -7.05 15.56
CA LEU A 60 -24.19 -7.58 16.64
C LEU A 60 -23.24 -8.65 16.13
N THR A 61 -21.97 -8.57 16.54
CA THR A 61 -21.04 -9.69 16.48
C THR A 61 -20.94 -10.32 17.86
N VAL A 62 -21.26 -11.61 17.96
CA VAL A 62 -21.23 -12.38 19.21
C VAL A 62 -20.08 -13.39 19.16
N TYR A 63 -19.30 -13.46 20.23
CA TYR A 63 -18.16 -14.38 20.32
C TYR A 63 -18.04 -15.02 21.70
N LYS A 64 -17.91 -16.35 21.72
CA LYS A 64 -17.67 -17.12 22.94
C LYS A 64 -16.19 -17.09 23.29
N TYR A 65 -15.85 -16.39 24.36
CA TYR A 65 -14.48 -16.30 24.84
C TYR A 65 -14.13 -17.55 25.68
N VAL A 66 -13.07 -18.22 25.26
CA VAL A 66 -12.53 -19.45 25.88
C VAL A 66 -11.14 -19.14 26.40
N PHE A 67 -10.90 -19.43 27.68
CA PHE A 67 -9.63 -19.24 28.36
C PHE A 67 -9.16 -20.59 28.93
N ASP A 68 -7.94 -21.01 28.59
CA ASP A 68 -7.36 -22.31 28.96
C ASP A 68 -8.32 -23.50 28.71
N GLY A 69 -8.96 -23.53 27.53
CA GLY A 69 -9.87 -24.60 27.12
C GLY A 69 -11.27 -24.54 27.75
N SER A 70 -11.54 -23.60 28.66
CA SER A 70 -12.85 -23.44 29.31
C SER A 70 -13.58 -22.17 28.82
N PRO A 71 -14.87 -22.26 28.44
CA PRO A 71 -15.64 -21.08 28.07
C PRO A 71 -15.93 -20.22 29.30
N LEU A 72 -15.59 -18.93 29.22
CA LEU A 72 -15.60 -18.05 30.39
C LEU A 72 -16.70 -16.98 30.29
N CYS A 73 -16.88 -16.37 29.12
CA CYS A 73 -17.91 -15.37 28.88
C CYS A 73 -18.21 -15.20 27.38
N ILE A 74 -19.17 -14.34 27.06
CA ILE A 74 -19.51 -13.96 25.69
C ILE A 74 -19.14 -12.49 25.48
N PHE A 75 -18.34 -12.21 24.45
CA PHE A 75 -18.12 -10.85 23.94
C PHE A 75 -19.21 -10.51 22.93
N ILE A 76 -19.75 -9.30 23.04
CA ILE A 76 -20.81 -8.79 22.16
C ILE A 76 -20.36 -7.43 21.67
N ILE A 77 -20.32 -7.24 20.36
CA ILE A 77 -19.86 -5.99 19.75
C ILE A 77 -20.93 -5.48 18.79
N LYS A 78 -21.35 -4.23 18.96
CA LYS A 78 -22.37 -3.58 18.12
C LYS A 78 -21.76 -3.05 16.82
N ASN A 79 -21.33 -3.98 15.96
CA ASN A 79 -20.92 -3.78 14.58
C ASN A 79 -20.75 -5.17 13.93
N ALA A 80 -21.51 -5.48 12.88
CA ALA A 80 -21.49 -6.79 12.21
C ALA A 80 -20.16 -7.13 11.51
N ASN A 81 -19.33 -6.12 11.21
CA ASN A 81 -18.02 -6.27 10.57
C ASN A 81 -16.85 -6.20 11.57
N ALA A 82 -17.12 -6.19 12.87
CA ALA A 82 -16.12 -6.04 13.94
C ALA A 82 -15.37 -7.34 14.31
N ARG A 83 -15.15 -8.25 13.36
CA ARG A 83 -14.43 -9.51 13.62
C ARG A 83 -13.01 -9.29 14.13
N PHE A 84 -12.33 -8.24 13.70
CA PHE A 84 -10.98 -7.87 14.17
C PHE A 84 -10.96 -7.41 15.64
N ILE A 85 -12.07 -6.87 16.16
CA ILE A 85 -12.19 -6.38 17.54
C ILE A 85 -12.31 -7.55 18.51
N ILE A 86 -12.89 -8.68 18.08
CA ILE A 86 -12.91 -9.91 18.87
C ILE A 86 -11.49 -10.36 19.20
N SER A 87 -10.60 -10.36 18.22
CA SER A 87 -9.20 -10.74 18.42
C SER A 87 -8.51 -9.82 19.44
N TYR A 88 -8.76 -8.51 19.35
CA TYR A 88 -8.24 -7.53 20.31
C TYR A 88 -8.83 -7.71 21.72
N MET A 89 -10.14 -7.97 21.84
CA MET A 89 -10.80 -8.30 23.12
C MET A 89 -10.24 -9.57 23.73
N LYS A 90 -10.00 -10.60 22.92
CA LYS A 90 -9.40 -11.87 23.34
C LYS A 90 -7.99 -11.64 23.88
N THR A 91 -7.17 -10.88 23.16
CA THR A 91 -5.80 -10.55 23.59
C THR A 91 -5.78 -9.79 24.91
N LEU A 92 -6.58 -8.73 25.05
CA LEU A 92 -6.64 -7.97 26.30
C LEU A 92 -7.20 -8.82 27.45
N ALA A 93 -8.21 -9.67 27.20
CA ALA A 93 -8.74 -10.58 28.20
C ALA A 93 -7.68 -11.60 28.66
N ASP A 94 -6.93 -12.18 27.73
CA ASP A 94 -5.85 -13.12 28.03
C ASP A 94 -4.75 -12.45 28.87
N ILE A 95 -4.36 -11.20 28.55
CA ILE A 95 -3.38 -10.43 29.31
C ILE A 95 -3.88 -10.17 30.74
N LEU A 96 -5.14 -9.75 30.90
CA LEU A 96 -5.73 -9.43 32.19
C LEU A 96 -5.94 -10.68 33.07
N LEU A 97 -6.35 -11.82 32.47
CA LEU A 97 -6.62 -13.07 33.20
C LEU A 97 -5.34 -13.85 33.54
N ARG A 98 -4.30 -13.78 32.70
CA ARG A 98 -3.00 -14.41 33.01
C ARG A 98 -2.23 -13.67 34.09
N GLY A 99 -2.45 -12.35 34.25
CA GLY A 99 -1.91 -11.59 35.38
C GLY A 99 -2.52 -11.94 36.75
N SER A 100 -3.65 -12.66 36.78
CA SER A 100 -4.42 -12.90 38.01
C SER A 100 -4.43 -14.36 38.51
N LYS A 101 -3.96 -15.34 37.74
CA LYS A 101 -3.78 -16.72 38.21
C LYS A 101 -2.32 -16.99 38.64
N ARG A 102 -2.07 -17.06 39.95
CA ARG A 102 -1.05 -17.97 40.49
C ARG A 102 -1.60 -19.38 40.36
N GLN A 103 -1.16 -20.14 39.35
CA GLN A 103 -1.45 -21.57 39.31
C GLN A 103 -0.30 -22.33 39.95
N ALA A 104 -0.58 -22.92 41.12
CA ALA A 104 0.21 -24.02 41.66
C ALA A 104 -0.16 -25.27 40.86
N TYR A 105 0.79 -25.92 40.18
CA TYR A 105 0.58 -27.21 39.54
C TYR A 105 1.84 -28.10 39.52
N ASP A 106 1.52 -29.38 39.74
CA ASP A 106 2.21 -30.67 39.76
C ASP A 106 3.74 -30.83 39.98
N ASN A 107 4.03 -31.73 40.92
CA ASN A 107 5.34 -32.04 41.51
C ASN A 107 6.23 -32.98 40.66
N SER A 108 6.28 -32.82 39.34
CA SER A 108 7.16 -33.65 38.48
C SER A 108 7.98 -32.87 37.47
N VAL A 109 8.17 -31.57 37.68
CA VAL A 109 8.69 -30.66 36.65
C VAL A 109 10.22 -30.54 36.73
N ASN A 110 10.89 -30.66 35.57
CA ASN A 110 12.31 -30.35 35.39
C ASN A 110 12.55 -28.88 35.78
N THR A 111 13.58 -28.60 36.59
CA THR A 111 13.87 -27.27 37.15
C THR A 111 13.97 -26.16 36.08
N ARG A 112 14.28 -26.49 34.81
CA ARG A 112 14.27 -25.55 33.67
C ARG A 112 12.86 -25.13 33.21
N ASP A 113 11.90 -26.04 33.22
CA ASP A 113 10.51 -25.72 32.84
C ASP A 113 9.89 -24.76 33.86
N ILE A 114 10.28 -24.86 35.13
CA ILE A 114 9.89 -23.90 36.18
C ILE A 114 10.38 -22.49 35.81
N LEU A 115 11.64 -22.36 35.41
CA LEU A 115 12.23 -21.08 35.01
C LEU A 115 11.49 -20.46 33.83
N ILE A 116 11.20 -21.24 32.78
CA ILE A 116 10.46 -20.74 31.60
C ILE A 116 9.06 -20.28 31.94
N ASN A 117 8.36 -21.06 32.78
CA ASN A 117 7.03 -20.68 33.24
C ASN A 117 7.07 -19.40 34.08
N GLN A 118 8.13 -19.18 34.87
CA GLN A 118 8.32 -17.93 35.61
C GLN A 118 8.59 -16.74 34.67
N ILE A 119 9.47 -16.88 33.67
CA ILE A 119 9.72 -15.83 32.65
C ILE A 119 8.42 -15.50 31.90
N SER A 120 7.66 -16.52 31.52
CA SER A 120 6.40 -16.34 30.77
C SER A 120 5.25 -15.79 31.63
N GLY A 121 5.30 -16.04 32.95
CA GLY A 121 4.25 -15.68 33.90
C GLY A 121 4.33 -14.24 34.42
N THR A 122 5.53 -13.74 34.75
CA THR A 122 5.68 -12.44 35.47
C THR A 122 6.89 -11.64 34.99
N ASN A 123 6.80 -10.30 35.01
CA ASN A 123 7.94 -9.38 34.76
C ASN A 123 8.65 -8.95 36.07
N ALA A 124 8.27 -9.53 37.23
CA ALA A 124 8.73 -9.04 38.53
C ALA A 124 9.90 -9.87 39.06
N GLU A 125 10.93 -9.19 39.59
CA GLU A 125 12.02 -9.86 40.30
C GLU A 125 11.49 -10.50 41.58
N SER A 126 11.69 -11.81 41.72
CA SER A 126 11.41 -12.57 42.94
C SER A 126 12.68 -13.29 43.38
N ARG A 127 12.83 -13.53 44.68
CA ARG A 127 14.02 -14.23 45.22
C ARG A 127 14.19 -15.62 44.61
N GLU A 128 13.08 -16.32 44.39
CA GLU A 128 13.04 -17.65 43.78
C GLU A 128 13.53 -17.62 42.33
N PHE A 129 13.07 -16.63 41.55
CA PHE A 129 13.48 -16.46 40.15
C PHE A 129 14.95 -16.06 40.02
N SER A 130 15.44 -15.14 40.87
CA SER A 130 16.86 -14.76 40.86
C SER A 130 17.79 -15.92 41.26
N ALA A 131 17.38 -16.76 42.21
CA ALA A 131 18.12 -17.97 42.58
C ALA A 131 18.21 -18.97 41.42
N LEU A 132 17.10 -19.21 40.71
CA LEU A 132 17.10 -20.10 39.55
C LEU A 132 18.01 -19.60 38.42
N ILE A 133 18.03 -18.29 38.15
CA ILE A 133 18.94 -17.71 37.15
C ILE A 133 20.41 -17.97 37.53
N GLU A 134 20.75 -17.80 38.82
CA GLU A 134 22.09 -18.02 39.34
C GLU A 134 22.48 -19.51 39.32
N ASP A 135 21.58 -20.41 39.71
CA ASP A 135 21.79 -21.86 39.71
C ASP A 135 22.07 -22.42 38.30
N PHE A 136 21.40 -21.88 37.28
CA PHE A 136 21.63 -22.26 35.88
C PHE A 136 22.78 -21.48 35.22
N GLY A 137 23.32 -20.46 35.87
CA GLY A 137 24.43 -19.64 35.35
C GLY A 137 24.05 -18.70 34.21
N TYR A 138 22.78 -18.31 34.08
CA TYR A 138 22.33 -17.44 32.99
C TYR A 138 22.67 -15.97 33.22
N SER A 139 23.09 -15.28 32.15
CA SER A 139 23.35 -13.84 32.20
C SER A 139 22.04 -13.04 32.30
N ARG A 140 21.96 -12.13 33.27
CA ARG A 140 20.82 -11.18 33.43
C ARG A 140 20.71 -10.21 32.26
N VAL A 141 21.85 -9.81 31.67
CA VAL A 141 21.95 -8.91 30.52
C VAL A 141 22.53 -9.68 29.34
N CYS A 142 21.66 -10.17 28.47
CA CYS A 142 22.01 -10.93 27.27
C CYS A 142 20.86 -10.76 26.27
N ARG A 143 21.21 -10.62 24.98
CA ARG A 143 20.24 -10.37 23.92
C ARG A 143 19.52 -11.68 23.59
N ARG A 144 18.26 -11.81 23.98
CA ARG A 144 17.45 -12.99 23.70
C ARG A 144 16.08 -12.64 23.11
N CYS A 145 15.52 -13.54 22.32
CA CYS A 145 14.14 -13.47 21.82
C CYS A 145 13.40 -14.78 22.09
N ALA A 146 12.09 -14.72 22.24
CA ALA A 146 11.23 -15.89 22.40
C ALA A 146 10.94 -16.50 21.02
N VAL A 147 11.30 -17.77 20.85
CA VAL A 147 10.90 -18.63 19.74
C VAL A 147 9.95 -19.68 20.30
N LEU A 148 8.65 -19.47 20.10
CA LEU A 148 7.59 -20.32 20.63
C LEU A 148 7.09 -21.28 19.54
N PHE A 149 7.27 -22.57 19.77
CA PHE A 149 6.77 -23.63 18.89
C PHE A 149 5.43 -24.15 19.43
N GLU A 150 4.41 -24.24 18.58
CA GLU A 150 3.11 -24.84 18.89
C GLU A 150 2.83 -26.03 17.97
N ILE A 151 2.58 -27.20 18.57
CA ILE A 151 2.24 -28.43 17.87
C ILE A 151 0.75 -28.43 17.52
N THR A 152 0.43 -28.53 16.24
CA THR A 152 -0.94 -28.36 15.70
C THR A 152 -1.58 -29.64 15.16
N ARG A 153 -0.82 -30.60 14.63
CA ARG A 153 -1.33 -31.89 14.14
C ARG A 153 -0.27 -32.99 14.14
N LEU A 154 -0.69 -34.25 14.21
CA LEU A 154 0.11 -35.45 13.95
C LEU A 154 -0.36 -36.14 12.67
N ARG A 155 0.56 -36.75 11.91
CA ARG A 155 0.25 -37.41 10.62
C ARG A 155 -0.53 -38.73 10.73
N SER A 156 -0.70 -39.33 11.91
CA SER A 156 -1.46 -40.58 12.11
C SER A 156 -2.77 -40.35 12.86
N GLY A 157 -3.89 -40.71 12.23
CA GLY A 157 -5.27 -40.45 12.68
C GLY A 157 -5.81 -41.32 13.82
N ASP A 158 -5.05 -41.49 14.91
CA ASP A 158 -5.54 -42.12 16.14
C ASP A 158 -5.38 -41.15 17.32
N GLU A 159 -6.46 -40.48 17.71
CA GLU A 159 -6.48 -39.54 18.85
C GLU A 159 -6.44 -40.26 20.22
N ASN A 160 -6.57 -41.60 20.26
CA ASN A 160 -6.85 -42.36 21.48
C ASN A 160 -5.67 -43.14 22.08
N ASN A 161 -4.46 -43.04 21.54
CA ASN A 161 -3.29 -43.76 22.07
C ASN A 161 -2.06 -42.83 22.11
N PHE A 162 -2.10 -41.83 22.99
CA PHE A 162 -0.98 -40.91 23.18
C PHE A 162 0.00 -41.44 24.24
N ASP A 163 1.24 -41.72 23.81
CA ASP A 163 2.40 -41.51 24.66
C ASP A 163 2.65 -39.98 24.69
N PHE A 164 2.43 -39.36 25.84
CA PHE A 164 2.64 -37.92 26.05
C PHE A 164 4.12 -37.55 26.18
N SER A 165 5.03 -38.50 25.93
CA SER A 165 6.46 -38.24 25.90
C SER A 165 6.76 -37.19 24.81
N PRO A 166 7.18 -35.98 25.18
CA PRO A 166 7.44 -34.94 24.20
C PRO A 166 8.53 -35.42 23.23
N PRO A 167 8.51 -35.03 21.94
CA PRO A 167 9.66 -35.29 21.07
C PRO A 167 10.91 -34.71 21.75
N PRO A 168 12.09 -35.33 21.62
CA PRO A 168 13.31 -34.77 22.18
C PRO A 168 13.71 -33.54 21.36
N PHE A 169 13.03 -32.41 21.60
CA PHE A 169 13.31 -31.10 21.02
C PHE A 169 14.80 -30.80 21.18
N GLU A 170 15.38 -31.14 22.32
CA GLU A 170 16.81 -30.98 22.58
C GLU A 170 17.70 -31.74 21.56
N SER A 171 17.38 -32.99 21.22
CA SER A 171 18.16 -33.76 20.21
C SER A 171 18.05 -33.10 18.84
N LEU A 172 16.84 -32.71 18.45
CA LEU A 172 16.59 -32.07 17.15
C LEU A 172 17.26 -30.69 17.04
N ILE A 173 17.31 -29.92 18.12
CA ILE A 173 17.98 -28.62 18.15
C ILE A 173 19.52 -28.81 18.14
N ASN A 174 20.05 -29.79 18.87
CA ASN A 174 21.48 -30.07 18.94
C ASN A 174 22.06 -30.62 17.63
N GLU A 175 21.25 -31.31 16.83
CA GLU A 175 21.62 -31.80 15.50
C GLU A 175 21.52 -30.71 14.41
N SER A 176 20.97 -29.54 14.74
CA SER A 176 20.86 -28.42 13.80
C SER A 176 22.19 -27.65 13.68
N PRO A 177 22.44 -26.96 12.54
CA PRO A 177 23.61 -26.08 12.36
C PRO A 177 23.66 -24.91 13.37
N HIS A 178 22.58 -24.67 14.09
CA HIS A 178 22.40 -23.59 15.05
C HIS A 178 22.11 -24.17 16.44
N SER A 179 23.05 -24.98 16.95
CA SER A 179 22.98 -25.62 18.25
C SER A 179 22.68 -24.63 19.39
N LEU A 180 22.17 -25.16 20.50
CA LEU A 180 21.90 -24.35 21.68
C LEU A 180 23.20 -23.72 22.21
N SER A 181 23.16 -22.42 22.51
CA SER A 181 24.23 -21.74 23.24
C SER A 181 24.07 -21.98 24.74
N GLY A 182 25.12 -21.71 25.51
CA GLY A 182 25.04 -21.76 26.98
C GLY A 182 24.08 -20.72 27.58
N GLU A 183 23.68 -19.72 26.81
CA GLU A 183 22.77 -18.65 27.23
C GLU A 183 21.32 -18.88 26.73
N ASP A 184 21.07 -19.94 25.95
CA ASP A 184 19.71 -20.31 25.54
C ASP A 184 18.91 -20.88 26.73
N ILE A 185 17.69 -20.38 26.92
CA ILE A 185 16.76 -20.87 27.95
C ILE A 185 15.59 -21.58 27.26
N TYR A 186 15.41 -22.88 27.47
CA TYR A 186 14.47 -23.69 26.70
C TYR A 186 13.84 -24.83 27.49
N GLY A 187 12.67 -25.28 27.04
CA GLY A 187 11.84 -26.24 27.77
C GLY A 187 10.36 -26.14 27.42
N PHE A 188 9.55 -26.98 28.05
CA PHE A 188 8.11 -27.07 27.79
C PHE A 188 7.32 -26.06 28.62
N LEU A 189 6.49 -25.28 27.93
CA LEU A 189 5.44 -24.47 28.56
C LEU A 189 4.19 -25.29 28.82
N THR A 190 3.83 -26.14 27.86
CA THR A 190 2.72 -27.10 27.95
C THR A 190 3.06 -28.33 27.10
N SER A 191 2.26 -29.39 27.17
CA SER A 191 2.42 -30.57 26.30
C SER A 191 2.36 -30.28 24.79
N LYS A 192 1.90 -29.08 24.38
CA LYS A 192 1.82 -28.66 22.97
C LYS A 192 2.70 -27.45 22.64
N ARG A 193 3.36 -26.84 23.62
CA ARG A 193 4.13 -25.61 23.44
C ARG A 193 5.53 -25.75 24.01
N TYR A 194 6.52 -25.58 23.14
CA TYR A 194 7.92 -25.58 23.49
C TYR A 194 8.50 -24.19 23.29
N MET A 195 9.22 -23.70 24.29
CA MET A 195 9.81 -22.37 24.28
C MET A 195 11.33 -22.47 24.15
N VAL A 196 11.89 -21.57 23.34
CA VAL A 196 13.32 -21.26 23.35
C VAL A 196 13.48 -19.74 23.43
N TYR A 197 14.02 -19.23 24.53
CA TYR A 197 14.58 -17.88 24.58
C TYR A 197 15.98 -17.92 23.96
N LYS A 198 16.03 -17.69 22.65
CA LYS A 198 17.24 -17.82 21.83
C LYS A 198 18.16 -16.62 22.04
N ASP A 199 19.39 -16.90 22.47
CA ASP A 199 20.52 -15.99 22.49
C ASP A 199 20.95 -15.64 21.07
N VAL A 200 21.04 -14.33 20.83
CA VAL A 200 21.43 -13.73 19.57
C VAL A 200 22.56 -12.71 19.77
N SER A 201 23.26 -12.78 20.90
CA SER A 201 24.28 -11.80 21.28
C SER A 201 25.47 -11.76 20.31
N SER A 202 25.79 -12.88 19.67
CA SER A 202 26.85 -13.00 18.66
C SER A 202 26.44 -12.57 17.25
N ILE A 203 25.15 -12.28 17.03
CA ILE A 203 24.60 -11.97 15.71
C ILE A 203 24.50 -10.45 15.50
N LYS A 204 24.91 -9.99 14.32
CA LYS A 204 24.79 -8.57 13.96
C LYS A 204 23.33 -8.17 13.76
N GLU A 205 23.00 -6.93 14.08
CA GLU A 205 21.61 -6.41 14.02
C GLU A 205 20.94 -6.64 12.66
N ASN A 206 21.67 -6.39 11.56
CA ASN A 206 21.16 -6.50 10.20
C ASN A 206 20.99 -7.94 9.69
N GLU A 207 21.55 -8.93 10.39
CA GLU A 207 21.51 -10.36 10.04
C GLU A 207 20.56 -11.14 10.97
N MET A 208 20.03 -10.47 12.00
CA MET A 208 19.30 -11.07 13.11
C MET A 208 17.98 -11.74 12.71
N THR A 209 17.16 -11.03 11.93
CA THR A 209 15.85 -11.51 11.49
C THR A 209 15.98 -12.76 10.64
N GLU A 210 16.91 -12.79 9.69
CA GLU A 210 17.17 -13.94 8.84
C GLU A 210 17.66 -15.14 9.67
N TYR A 211 18.62 -14.92 10.58
CA TYR A 211 19.14 -15.96 11.47
C TYR A 211 18.06 -16.65 12.31
N ILE A 212 17.21 -15.89 13.00
CA ILE A 212 16.19 -16.49 13.90
C ILE A 212 15.10 -17.21 13.10
N GLN A 213 14.72 -16.67 11.93
CA GLN A 213 13.77 -17.34 11.05
C GLN A 213 14.33 -18.64 10.48
N ASP A 214 15.60 -18.66 10.08
CA ASP A 214 16.24 -19.88 9.58
C ASP A 214 16.40 -20.93 10.68
N TYR A 215 16.76 -20.52 11.90
CA TYR A 215 16.72 -21.37 13.08
C TYR A 215 15.36 -22.05 13.25
N ALA A 216 14.27 -21.26 13.23
CA ALA A 216 12.90 -21.80 13.36
C ALA A 216 12.52 -22.72 12.20
N ARG A 217 12.88 -22.38 10.95
CA ARG A 217 12.58 -23.20 9.76
C ARG A 217 13.31 -24.54 9.78
N ILE A 218 14.57 -24.57 10.21
CA ILE A 218 15.35 -25.80 10.32
C ILE A 218 14.71 -26.76 11.32
N ILE A 219 14.32 -26.25 12.50
CA ILE A 219 13.65 -27.06 13.52
C ILE A 219 12.28 -27.53 13.04
N LEU A 220 11.51 -26.68 12.36
CA LEU A 220 10.23 -27.07 11.77
C LEU A 220 10.37 -28.20 10.74
N ARG A 221 11.40 -28.15 9.87
CA ARG A 221 11.68 -29.22 8.92
C ARG A 221 12.04 -30.52 9.64
N ALA A 222 12.94 -30.45 10.62
CA ALA A 222 13.31 -31.61 11.44
C ALA A 222 12.09 -32.23 12.15
N MET A 223 11.19 -31.41 12.70
CA MET A 223 9.94 -31.87 13.32
C MET A 223 8.99 -32.58 12.36
N ALA A 224 8.89 -32.08 11.12
CA ALA A 224 8.06 -32.68 10.09
C ALA A 224 8.67 -34.00 9.57
N ASP A 225 9.98 -34.00 9.31
CA ASP A 225 10.69 -35.11 8.64
C ASP A 225 11.04 -36.26 9.60
N VAL A 226 11.47 -35.95 10.82
CA VAL A 226 11.93 -36.95 11.81
C VAL A 226 10.79 -37.47 12.67
N ALA A 227 9.86 -36.58 13.07
CA ALA A 227 8.92 -36.85 14.13
C ALA A 227 7.44 -36.77 13.70
N GLY A 228 7.17 -36.38 12.44
CA GLY A 228 5.81 -36.38 11.87
C GLY A 228 4.85 -35.34 12.47
N TYR A 229 5.38 -34.31 13.15
CA TYR A 229 4.59 -33.24 13.76
C TYR A 229 4.36 -32.08 12.80
N GLU A 230 3.15 -31.53 12.78
CA GLU A 230 2.88 -30.23 12.17
C GLU A 230 2.94 -29.13 13.23
N CYS A 231 3.97 -28.29 13.15
CA CYS A 231 4.18 -27.20 14.09
C CYS A 231 4.03 -25.83 13.42
N ARG A 232 3.71 -24.83 14.25
CA ARG A 232 3.73 -23.40 13.93
C ARG A 232 4.69 -22.70 14.87
N VAL A 233 5.29 -21.61 14.42
CA VAL A 233 6.25 -20.85 15.25
C VAL A 233 5.88 -19.38 15.28
N GLY A 234 5.87 -18.82 16.49
CA GLY A 234 5.84 -17.39 16.74
C GLY A 234 7.17 -16.94 17.30
N ILE A 235 7.74 -15.88 16.72
CA ILE A 235 9.01 -15.29 17.17
C ILE A 235 8.74 -13.87 17.65
N GLY A 236 9.08 -13.59 18.91
CA GLY A 236 9.01 -12.25 19.50
C GLY A 236 10.30 -11.45 19.30
N SER A 237 10.28 -10.17 19.70
CA SER A 237 11.40 -9.24 19.58
C SER A 237 12.55 -9.62 20.50
N VAL A 238 13.72 -9.02 20.24
CA VAL A 238 14.91 -9.19 21.07
C VAL A 238 14.90 -8.21 22.25
N TYR A 239 15.08 -8.75 23.45
CA TYR A 239 15.23 -7.99 24.68
C TYR A 239 16.59 -8.27 25.30
N HIS A 240 17.11 -7.29 26.03
CA HIS A 240 18.44 -7.36 26.63
C HIS A 240 18.43 -7.88 28.07
N ASN A 241 17.33 -7.63 28.78
CA ASN A 241 17.20 -8.01 30.18
C ASN A 241 16.29 -9.23 30.28
N ILE A 242 16.71 -10.24 31.06
CA ILE A 242 15.95 -11.47 31.28
C ILE A 242 14.53 -11.21 31.82
N PHE A 243 14.34 -10.15 32.62
CA PHE A 243 13.01 -9.76 33.14
C PHE A 243 12.07 -9.21 32.07
N ASP A 244 12.62 -8.71 30.95
CA ASP A 244 11.83 -8.18 29.84
C ASP A 244 11.46 -9.26 28.81
N LEU A 245 12.02 -10.48 28.92
CA LEU A 245 11.75 -11.57 28.00
C LEU A 245 10.30 -12.06 28.03
N ARG A 246 9.56 -11.74 29.10
CA ARG A 246 8.11 -11.92 29.10
C ARG A 246 7.43 -11.19 27.95
N ASN A 247 7.90 -10.00 27.59
CA ASN A 247 7.31 -9.21 26.49
C ASN A 247 7.55 -9.90 25.14
N SER A 248 8.76 -10.45 24.93
CA SER A 248 9.08 -11.29 23.77
C SER A 248 8.18 -12.52 23.69
N TYR A 249 7.92 -13.18 24.83
CA TYR A 249 6.97 -14.30 24.89
C TYR A 249 5.55 -13.87 24.53
N LEU A 250 5.07 -12.74 25.06
CA LEU A 250 3.73 -12.24 24.75
C LEU A 250 3.57 -11.92 23.26
N GLU A 251 4.60 -11.37 22.62
CA GLU A 251 4.70 -11.17 21.17
C GLU A 251 4.58 -12.49 20.40
N ALA A 252 5.41 -13.48 20.74
CA ALA A 252 5.38 -14.80 20.12
C ALA A 252 4.01 -15.52 20.31
N SER A 253 3.44 -15.42 21.52
CA SER A 253 2.14 -15.99 21.86
C SER A 253 0.99 -15.29 21.11
N PHE A 254 1.09 -13.97 20.92
CA PHE A 254 0.16 -13.21 20.10
C PHE A 254 0.15 -13.69 18.64
N LEU A 255 1.33 -13.88 18.04
CA LEU A 255 1.46 -14.36 16.66
C LEU A 255 0.78 -15.71 16.48
N LEU A 256 1.03 -16.67 17.38
CA LEU A 256 0.44 -18.00 17.31
C LEU A 256 -1.08 -17.97 17.55
N SER A 257 -1.54 -17.16 18.52
CA SER A 257 -2.96 -17.03 18.82
C SER A 257 -3.78 -16.41 17.68
N ASN A 258 -3.11 -15.70 16.76
CA ASN A 258 -3.70 -15.05 15.59
C ASN A 258 -3.17 -15.63 14.27
N PHE A 259 -2.55 -16.80 14.31
CA PHE A 259 -1.75 -17.33 13.20
C PHE A 259 -2.51 -17.38 11.87
N GLU A 260 -3.73 -17.94 11.88
CA GLU A 260 -4.58 -18.06 10.67
C GLU A 260 -4.93 -16.71 10.04
N TYR A 261 -5.06 -15.67 10.87
CA TYR A 261 -5.43 -14.34 10.41
C TYR A 261 -4.22 -13.57 9.85
N LEU A 262 -3.05 -13.73 10.48
CA LEU A 262 -1.84 -13.04 10.07
C LEU A 262 -1.15 -13.73 8.88
N ASN A 263 -1.43 -15.00 8.66
CA ASN A 263 -0.85 -15.81 7.60
C ASN A 263 -1.72 -15.83 6.32
N ASN A 264 -1.73 -14.72 5.58
CA ASN A 264 -2.49 -14.59 4.33
C ASN A 264 -1.87 -15.33 3.12
N ALA A 265 -0.64 -15.85 3.26
CA ALA A 265 0.06 -16.57 2.20
C ALA A 265 0.02 -18.09 2.46
N ALA A 266 -0.44 -18.86 1.48
CA ALA A 266 -0.49 -20.31 1.60
C ALA A 266 0.93 -20.89 1.79
N GLY A 267 1.24 -21.34 3.02
CA GLY A 267 2.43 -22.16 3.30
C GLY A 267 3.45 -21.61 4.31
N ASN A 268 3.33 -20.36 4.78
CA ASN A 268 4.27 -19.87 5.81
C ASN A 268 3.90 -20.46 7.19
N ARG A 269 4.85 -21.12 7.86
CA ARG A 269 4.67 -21.75 9.19
C ARG A 269 5.36 -20.97 10.32
N VAL A 270 6.07 -19.89 9.99
CA VAL A 270 6.81 -19.05 10.93
C VAL A 270 6.31 -17.62 10.81
N LEU A 271 5.82 -17.08 11.93
CA LEU A 271 5.52 -15.65 12.05
C LEU A 271 6.57 -15.01 12.96
N HIS A 272 6.99 -13.79 12.62
CA HIS A 272 8.02 -13.05 13.35
C HIS A 272 7.60 -11.59 13.52
N ILE A 273 7.81 -11.06 14.71
CA ILE A 273 7.68 -9.64 15.05
C ILE A 273 9.10 -9.04 15.08
N ASP A 274 9.42 -8.18 14.09
CA ASP A 274 10.68 -7.43 14.03
C ASP A 274 10.51 -6.04 14.66
N GLY A 275 11.02 -5.87 15.89
CA GLY A 275 10.66 -4.75 16.79
C GLY A 275 9.36 -5.02 17.56
N PHE A 276 8.93 -4.17 18.50
CA PHE A 276 7.84 -4.52 19.43
C PHE A 276 6.48 -4.78 18.74
N ILE A 277 5.57 -5.52 19.39
CA ILE A 277 4.23 -5.88 18.83
C ILE A 277 3.46 -4.69 18.23
N PHE A 278 3.69 -3.49 18.75
CA PHE A 278 3.03 -2.27 18.29
C PHE A 278 3.56 -1.75 16.96
N GLU A 279 4.84 -1.95 16.65
CA GLU A 279 5.48 -1.70 15.36
C GLU A 279 4.77 -2.53 14.28
N TYR A 280 4.64 -3.83 14.51
CA TYR A 280 3.94 -4.77 13.62
C TYR A 280 2.46 -4.40 13.42
N LEU A 281 1.74 -4.14 14.51
CA LEU A 281 0.34 -3.69 14.44
C LEU A 281 0.20 -2.32 13.75
N SER A 282 1.25 -1.48 13.80
CA SER A 282 1.23 -0.18 13.15
C SER A 282 1.36 -0.25 11.63
N GLU A 283 2.11 -1.24 11.15
CA GLU A 283 2.28 -1.54 9.74
C GLU A 283 0.94 -1.95 9.09
N VAL A 284 0.15 -2.75 9.80
CA VAL A 284 -1.08 -3.40 9.31
C VAL A 284 -2.34 -2.51 9.43
N ALA A 285 -2.33 -1.43 10.21
CA ALA A 285 -3.49 -0.55 10.39
C ALA A 285 -3.68 0.48 9.25
N GLY A 286 -4.91 0.64 8.75
CA GLY A 286 -5.27 1.54 7.66
C GLY A 286 -5.15 3.04 7.97
N LEU A 287 -4.90 3.85 6.94
CA LEU A 287 -4.57 5.30 7.02
C LEU A 287 -5.63 6.16 7.71
N ASP A 288 -6.92 5.84 7.60
CA ASP A 288 -8.01 6.66 8.17
C ASP A 288 -8.10 6.58 9.70
N ASN A 289 -7.73 5.43 10.29
CA ASN A 289 -7.63 5.29 11.75
C ASN A 289 -6.49 6.16 12.31
N TRP A 290 -5.40 6.34 11.56
CA TRP A 290 -4.25 7.13 12.00
C TRP A 290 -4.52 8.63 11.99
N ARG A 291 -5.25 9.13 10.99
CA ARG A 291 -5.64 10.56 10.89
C ARG A 291 -6.51 11.03 12.04
N THR A 292 -7.39 10.17 12.54
CA THR A 292 -8.23 10.50 13.71
C THR A 292 -7.42 10.38 14.99
N ARG A 293 -6.55 9.37 15.08
CA ARG A 293 -5.76 9.06 16.28
C ARG A 293 -4.62 10.04 16.56
N PHE A 294 -3.96 10.56 15.53
CA PHE A 294 -2.82 11.47 15.65
C PHE A 294 -3.16 12.94 15.40
N ARG A 295 -4.43 13.28 15.15
CA ARG A 295 -4.83 14.65 14.81
C ARG A 295 -4.22 15.71 15.73
N SER A 296 -4.29 15.51 17.04
CA SER A 296 -3.72 16.44 18.04
C SER A 296 -2.19 16.53 17.97
N ILE A 297 -1.51 15.42 17.68
CA ILE A 297 -0.05 15.37 17.54
C ILE A 297 0.38 15.98 16.19
N ASP A 298 -0.36 15.73 15.11
CA ASP A 298 -0.14 16.31 13.78
C ASP A 298 -0.34 17.83 13.77
N GLU A 299 -1.40 18.33 14.42
CA GLU A 299 -1.64 19.77 14.58
C GLU A 299 -0.53 20.45 15.41
N ALA A 300 0.00 19.75 16.42
CA ALA A 300 1.07 20.25 17.28
C ALA A 300 2.47 20.19 16.63
N LEU A 301 2.69 19.28 15.66
CA LEU A 301 4.00 18.98 15.07
C LEU A 301 3.96 19.10 13.54
N PRO A 302 4.01 20.33 12.99
CA PRO A 302 4.02 20.53 11.55
C PRO A 302 5.27 19.94 10.88
N ASP A 303 5.11 19.56 9.61
CA ASP A 303 6.16 18.98 8.79
C ASP A 303 7.37 19.91 8.66
N GLY A 304 8.56 19.33 8.66
CA GLY A 304 9.83 20.08 8.63
C GLY A 304 10.19 20.79 9.95
N SER A 305 9.34 20.75 10.98
CA SER A 305 9.65 21.41 12.25
C SER A 305 10.76 20.68 13.03
N GLY A 306 11.59 21.46 13.74
CA GLY A 306 12.58 20.91 14.66
C GLY A 306 11.94 20.11 15.82
N MET A 307 10.66 20.34 16.12
CA MET A 307 9.89 19.54 17.08
C MET A 307 9.50 18.18 16.53
N LEU A 308 9.04 18.08 15.27
CA LEU A 308 8.76 16.79 14.63
C LEU A 308 10.00 15.91 14.60
N ARG A 309 11.15 16.48 14.20
CA ARG A 309 12.43 15.76 14.20
C ARG A 309 12.83 15.28 15.60
N ALA A 310 12.64 16.13 16.62
CA ALA A 310 12.87 15.75 18.02
C ALA A 310 11.93 14.64 18.49
N ALA A 311 10.64 14.69 18.14
CA ALA A 311 9.65 13.68 18.48
C ALA A 311 10.00 12.31 17.90
N ILE A 312 10.41 12.27 16.63
CA ILE A 312 10.87 11.04 15.94
C ILE A 312 12.13 10.48 16.60
N GLU A 313 13.14 11.32 16.85
CA GLU A 313 14.40 10.85 17.43
C GLU A 313 14.27 10.47 18.91
N LEU A 314 13.44 11.16 19.69
CA LEU A 314 13.10 10.76 21.06
C LEU A 314 12.40 9.39 21.06
N SER A 315 11.46 9.18 20.16
CA SER A 315 10.80 7.89 19.99
C SER A 315 11.79 6.76 19.68
N ARG A 316 12.72 6.97 18.74
CA ARG A 316 13.71 5.97 18.32
C ARG A 316 14.73 5.62 19.39
N ASN A 317 15.00 6.55 20.32
CA ASN A 317 16.04 6.39 21.33
C ASN A 317 15.47 6.16 22.74
N GLY A 318 14.26 5.60 22.86
CA GLY A 318 13.66 5.26 24.16
C GLY A 318 13.49 6.48 25.07
N ILE A 319 13.21 7.65 24.50
CA ILE A 319 13.06 8.95 25.20
C ILE A 319 14.39 9.46 25.81
N ASN A 320 15.53 8.85 25.47
CA ASN A 320 16.84 9.33 25.88
C ASN A 320 17.17 10.67 25.20
N THR A 321 17.04 11.77 25.95
CA THR A 321 17.23 13.13 25.44
C THR A 321 18.66 13.41 24.97
N THR A 322 19.67 12.72 25.50
CA THR A 322 21.06 12.88 25.08
C THR A 322 21.28 12.26 23.70
N ARG A 323 20.92 10.98 23.53
CA ARG A 323 21.05 10.28 22.23
C ARG A 323 20.20 10.92 21.14
N ALA A 324 18.98 11.33 21.47
CA ALA A 324 18.11 12.02 20.53
C ALA A 324 18.70 13.38 20.09
N ALA A 325 19.34 14.12 21.01
CA ALA A 325 20.00 15.40 20.70
C ALA A 325 21.16 15.21 19.72
N GLU A 326 22.00 14.20 19.95
CA GLU A 326 23.11 13.83 19.06
C GLU A 326 22.61 13.52 17.65
N LYS A 327 21.56 12.69 17.51
CA LYS A 327 20.96 12.33 16.21
C LYS A 327 20.31 13.51 15.50
N CYS A 328 19.78 14.47 16.26
CA CYS A 328 19.22 15.70 15.71
C CYS A 328 20.27 16.78 15.39
N GLY A 329 21.54 16.58 15.76
CA GLY A 329 22.59 17.60 15.63
C GLY A 329 22.34 18.85 16.48
N VAL A 330 21.70 18.69 17.65
CA VAL A 330 21.37 19.81 18.56
C VAL A 330 21.96 19.59 19.95
N HIS A 331 22.08 20.66 20.72
CA HIS A 331 22.51 20.55 22.12
C HIS A 331 21.45 19.84 22.99
N ARG A 332 21.90 19.08 24.00
CA ARG A 332 21.01 18.32 24.92
C ARG A 332 19.92 19.19 25.55
N ASN A 333 20.24 20.39 26.00
CA ASN A 333 19.26 21.31 26.60
C ASN A 333 18.17 21.74 25.61
N THR A 334 18.51 21.89 24.32
CA THR A 334 17.53 22.16 23.27
C THR A 334 16.58 20.97 23.08
N MET A 335 17.10 19.74 23.16
CA MET A 335 16.27 18.54 23.10
C MET A 335 15.34 18.42 24.30
N ILE A 336 15.83 18.72 25.52
CA ILE A 336 14.99 18.75 26.74
C ILE A 336 13.86 19.78 26.59
N GLN A 337 14.16 20.99 26.11
CA GLN A 337 13.14 22.02 25.88
C GLN A 337 12.10 21.58 24.84
N ARG A 338 12.55 20.98 23.73
CA ARG A 338 11.64 20.42 22.70
C ARG A 338 10.80 19.29 23.25
N PHE A 339 11.35 18.43 24.10
CA PHE A 339 10.61 17.35 24.72
C PHE A 339 9.52 17.89 25.67
N THR A 340 9.84 18.88 26.51
CA THR A 340 8.84 19.54 27.37
C THR A 340 7.71 20.17 26.55
N ARG A 341 8.04 20.84 25.44
CA ARG A 341 7.04 21.43 24.53
C ARG A 341 6.19 20.38 23.84
N LEU A 342 6.80 19.29 23.37
CA LEU A 342 6.09 18.14 22.80
C LEU A 342 5.04 17.61 23.77
N LYS A 343 5.42 17.38 25.03
CA LYS A 343 4.49 16.89 26.06
C LYS A 343 3.30 17.82 26.27
N ALA A 344 3.56 19.13 26.36
CA ALA A 344 2.52 20.14 26.55
C ALA A 344 1.60 20.26 25.32
N ALA A 345 2.16 20.24 24.11
CA ALA A 345 1.41 20.47 22.88
C ALA A 345 0.60 19.24 22.44
N ALA A 346 1.16 18.03 22.57
CA ALA A 346 0.49 16.79 22.20
C ALA A 346 -0.35 16.18 23.34
N GLY A 347 -0.26 16.71 24.57
CA GLY A 347 -1.01 16.20 25.72
C GLY A 347 -0.58 14.79 26.15
N ILE A 348 0.70 14.45 26.00
CA ILE A 348 1.27 13.12 26.25
C ILE A 348 2.44 13.22 27.24
N ASP A 349 2.67 12.19 28.07
CA ASP A 349 3.88 12.08 28.90
C ASP A 349 4.66 10.76 28.67
N PRO A 350 5.35 10.62 27.52
CA PRO A 350 6.15 9.44 27.20
C PRO A 350 7.23 9.11 28.23
N ALA A 351 7.64 10.04 29.09
CA ALA A 351 8.64 9.74 30.12
C ALA A 351 8.10 8.79 31.20
N ASN A 352 6.80 8.86 31.50
CA ASN A 352 6.18 8.19 32.63
C ASN A 352 4.98 7.31 32.26
N SER A 353 4.54 7.32 31.00
CA SER A 353 3.39 6.55 30.51
C SER A 353 3.82 5.68 29.34
N ASP A 354 3.72 4.36 29.51
CA ASP A 354 4.02 3.38 28.44
C ASP A 354 3.05 3.54 27.27
N ARG A 355 1.78 3.81 27.55
CA ARG A 355 0.76 4.15 26.55
C ARG A 355 1.21 5.33 25.69
N ASP A 356 1.74 6.39 26.30
CA ASP A 356 2.13 7.62 25.60
C ASP A 356 3.46 7.44 24.86
N ARG A 357 4.37 6.64 25.41
CA ARG A 357 5.60 6.18 24.74
C ARG A 357 5.26 5.44 23.45
N MET A 358 4.32 4.51 23.54
CA MET A 358 3.82 3.74 22.40
C MET A 358 3.06 4.62 21.41
N LEU A 359 2.29 5.60 21.87
CA LEU A 359 1.59 6.55 21.00
C LEU A 359 2.59 7.41 20.20
N LEU A 360 3.63 7.94 20.86
CA LEU A 360 4.69 8.70 20.20
C LEU A 360 5.49 7.84 19.21
N ARG A 361 5.70 6.55 19.54
CA ARG A 361 6.35 5.58 18.65
C ARG A 361 5.53 5.26 17.42
N ALA A 362 4.25 4.94 17.59
CA ALA A 362 3.33 4.71 16.48
C ALA A 362 3.20 5.95 15.57
N PHE A 363 3.19 7.15 16.16
CA PHE A 363 3.22 8.41 15.42
C PHE A 363 4.48 8.53 14.56
N ALA A 364 5.65 8.30 15.16
CA ALA A 364 6.93 8.37 14.45
C ALA A 364 7.05 7.32 13.33
N LEU A 365 6.51 6.12 13.53
CA LEU A 365 6.48 5.07 12.51
C LEU A 365 5.52 5.41 11.37
N ASN A 366 4.32 5.89 11.68
CA ASN A 366 3.36 6.36 10.67
C ASN A 366 3.94 7.52 9.83
N ARG A 367 4.66 8.46 10.46
CA ARG A 367 5.35 9.55 9.77
C ARG A 367 6.49 9.09 8.87
N ASN A 368 7.08 7.93 9.13
CA ASN A 368 8.11 7.32 8.31
C ASN A 368 7.58 6.16 7.45
N LYS A 369 6.26 5.92 7.40
CA LYS A 369 5.69 4.82 6.62
C LYS A 369 5.90 5.14 5.14
N LYS A 370 6.69 4.30 4.47
CA LYS A 370 6.90 4.36 3.03
C LYS A 370 5.56 4.09 2.34
N VAL A 371 5.02 5.10 1.65
CA VAL A 371 3.84 4.95 0.80
C VAL A 371 4.33 4.43 -0.55
N THR A 372 4.00 3.19 -0.89
CA THR A 372 4.29 2.66 -2.23
C THR A 372 3.03 2.77 -3.06
N LEU A 373 3.07 3.56 -4.13
CA LEU A 373 1.99 3.71 -5.08
C LEU A 373 2.16 2.64 -6.17
N SER A 374 1.16 1.81 -6.41
CA SER A 374 1.17 0.87 -7.53
C SER A 374 0.72 1.57 -8.80
N VAL A 375 1.55 1.51 -9.84
CA VAL A 375 1.44 2.34 -11.04
C VAL A 375 1.35 1.48 -12.29
N GLY A 376 0.40 1.78 -13.18
CA GLY A 376 0.25 1.05 -14.46
C GLY A 376 0.48 1.93 -15.69
N ILE A 377 1.09 1.33 -16.73
CA ILE A 377 1.33 1.98 -18.04
C ILE A 377 0.97 1.01 -19.19
N VAL A 378 0.36 1.53 -20.26
CA VAL A 378 -0.14 0.76 -21.43
C VAL A 378 0.91 0.50 -22.55
N ILE A 379 2.12 1.04 -22.44
CA ILE A 379 3.11 1.06 -23.55
C ILE A 379 4.42 0.33 -23.21
N GLN A 380 5.23 0.04 -24.24
CA GLN A 380 6.50 -0.69 -24.14
C GLN A 380 7.47 -0.03 -23.15
N PRO A 381 8.34 -0.82 -22.48
CA PRO A 381 9.48 -0.29 -21.75
C PRO A 381 10.28 0.69 -22.62
N ASN A 382 10.81 1.76 -22.00
CA ASN A 382 11.57 2.86 -22.65
C ASN A 382 10.78 3.80 -23.57
N SER A 383 9.46 3.65 -23.67
CA SER A 383 8.61 4.70 -24.26
C SER A 383 8.65 5.98 -23.43
N ILE A 384 8.28 7.11 -24.05
CA ILE A 384 8.25 8.41 -23.36
C ILE A 384 7.36 8.41 -22.10
N LEU A 385 6.25 7.66 -22.10
CA LEU A 385 5.36 7.56 -20.94
C LEU A 385 5.99 6.74 -19.81
N HIS A 386 6.72 5.67 -20.15
CA HIS A 386 7.50 4.92 -19.17
C HIS A 386 8.60 5.78 -18.56
N LEU A 387 9.38 6.50 -19.39
CA LEU A 387 10.41 7.42 -18.90
C LEU A 387 9.80 8.57 -18.07
N GLY A 388 8.61 9.06 -18.45
CA GLY A 388 7.86 10.05 -17.71
C GLY A 388 7.46 9.58 -16.30
N MET A 389 6.99 8.34 -16.17
CA MET A 389 6.69 7.76 -14.86
C MET A 389 7.95 7.50 -14.03
N GLN A 390 9.05 7.07 -14.65
CA GLN A 390 10.33 6.95 -13.95
C GLN A 390 10.82 8.32 -13.46
N LYS A 391 10.66 9.37 -14.28
CA LYS A 391 11.01 10.73 -13.88
C LYS A 391 10.14 11.23 -12.73
N LEU A 392 8.84 10.95 -12.78
CA LEU A 392 7.92 11.25 -11.70
C LEU A 392 8.32 10.53 -10.41
N ALA A 393 8.67 9.24 -10.48
CA ALA A 393 9.15 8.46 -9.35
C ALA A 393 10.43 9.06 -8.75
N GLU A 394 11.42 9.42 -9.58
CA GLU A 394 12.66 10.07 -9.14
C GLU A 394 12.38 11.39 -8.40
N ILE A 395 11.49 12.23 -8.94
CA ILE A 395 11.13 13.52 -8.32
C ILE A 395 10.43 13.27 -6.98
N ILE A 396 9.49 12.34 -6.92
CA ILE A 396 8.75 12.00 -5.70
C ILE A 396 9.68 11.43 -4.64
N GLU A 397 10.56 10.48 -4.98
CA GLU A 397 11.51 9.89 -4.06
C GLU A 397 12.43 10.98 -3.47
N ARG A 398 12.96 11.85 -4.33
CA ARG A 398 13.81 12.99 -3.93
C ARG A 398 13.08 13.96 -3.01
N GLU A 399 11.90 14.43 -3.39
CA GLU A 399 11.14 15.43 -2.61
C GLU A 399 10.56 14.86 -1.32
N SER A 400 10.22 13.57 -1.31
CA SER A 400 9.67 12.89 -0.14
C SER A 400 10.74 12.32 0.79
N ASN A 401 12.03 12.44 0.43
CA ASN A 401 13.15 11.78 1.10
C ASN A 401 12.93 10.26 1.26
N GLY A 402 12.41 9.62 0.21
CA GLY A 402 12.12 8.18 0.16
C GLY A 402 10.88 7.73 0.94
N SER A 403 10.07 8.67 1.47
CA SER A 403 8.81 8.33 2.17
C SER A 403 7.66 8.00 1.23
N ILE A 404 7.78 8.32 -0.07
CA ILE A 404 6.87 7.88 -1.13
C ILE A 404 7.70 7.22 -2.22
N ASP A 405 7.22 6.08 -2.72
CA ASP A 405 7.80 5.30 -3.79
C ASP A 405 6.73 4.90 -4.80
N MET A 406 7.15 4.55 -6.01
CA MET A 406 6.27 4.14 -7.11
C MET A 406 6.72 2.77 -7.63
N ASP A 407 5.85 1.77 -7.49
CA ASP A 407 6.04 0.47 -8.12
C ASP A 407 5.40 0.48 -9.52
N ILE A 408 6.25 0.62 -10.54
CA ILE A 408 5.83 0.81 -11.92
C ILE A 408 5.69 -0.53 -12.63
N HIS A 409 4.45 -0.91 -12.94
CA HIS A 409 4.12 -2.09 -13.71
C HIS A 409 3.82 -1.74 -15.17
N THR A 410 4.55 -2.38 -16.08
CA THR A 410 4.14 -2.46 -17.49
C THR A 410 3.12 -3.58 -17.61
N LEU A 411 1.84 -3.21 -17.65
CA LEU A 411 0.78 -4.20 -17.81
C LEU A 411 0.90 -4.76 -19.23
N SER A 412 1.27 -6.03 -19.33
CA SER A 412 1.70 -6.73 -20.56
C SER A 412 0.64 -6.83 -21.67
N VAL A 413 -0.49 -6.14 -21.51
CA VAL A 413 -1.57 -6.07 -22.47
C VAL A 413 -1.49 -4.71 -23.17
N SER A 414 -0.63 -4.65 -24.18
CA SER A 414 -0.55 -3.54 -25.12
C SER A 414 -1.96 -3.06 -25.52
N GLY A 415 -2.26 -1.80 -25.20
CA GLY A 415 -3.30 -1.02 -25.89
C GLY A 415 -4.70 -0.95 -25.27
N ASN A 416 -4.97 -1.42 -24.05
CA ASN A 416 -6.29 -1.21 -23.43
C ASN A 416 -6.32 -0.04 -22.42
N ASN A 417 -6.24 1.18 -22.94
CA ASN A 417 -6.34 2.43 -22.16
C ASN A 417 -7.62 2.47 -21.30
N ALA A 418 -8.75 1.95 -21.80
CA ALA A 418 -10.01 1.91 -21.07
C ALA A 418 -9.94 1.01 -19.83
N MET A 419 -9.36 -0.19 -19.97
CA MET A 419 -9.15 -1.10 -18.83
C MET A 419 -8.20 -0.49 -17.81
N LEU A 420 -7.12 0.15 -18.26
CA LEU A 420 -6.16 0.77 -17.35
C LEU A 420 -6.82 1.90 -16.53
N PHE A 421 -7.58 2.77 -17.20
CA PHE A 421 -8.35 3.82 -16.55
C PHE A 421 -9.35 3.25 -15.53
N GLU A 422 -10.12 2.21 -15.87
CA GLU A 422 -11.04 1.56 -14.93
C GLU A 422 -10.32 0.93 -13.74
N THR A 423 -9.15 0.32 -13.96
CA THR A 423 -8.34 -0.30 -12.90
C THR A 423 -7.91 0.74 -11.85
N ALA A 424 -7.53 1.94 -12.29
CA ALA A 424 -7.24 3.05 -11.39
C ALA A 424 -8.51 3.57 -10.69
N ARG A 425 -9.60 3.74 -11.45
CA ARG A 425 -10.88 4.24 -10.94
C ARG A 425 -11.47 3.34 -9.84
N MET A 426 -11.27 2.02 -9.94
CA MET A 426 -11.68 1.04 -8.94
C MET A 426 -10.71 0.94 -7.74
N GLY A 427 -9.53 1.57 -7.82
CA GLY A 427 -8.50 1.53 -6.78
C GLY A 427 -7.71 0.21 -6.73
N THR A 428 -7.68 -0.55 -7.82
CA THR A 428 -6.76 -1.70 -7.97
C THR A 428 -5.33 -1.22 -8.26
N LEU A 429 -5.19 -0.14 -9.03
CA LEU A 429 -3.95 0.61 -9.17
C LEU A 429 -4.13 2.00 -8.57
N ASP A 430 -3.06 2.55 -8.01
CA ASP A 430 -3.08 3.88 -7.41
C ASP A 430 -2.98 4.98 -8.46
N MET A 431 -2.14 4.76 -9.49
CA MET A 431 -1.92 5.71 -10.56
C MET A 431 -1.76 5.03 -11.91
N VAL A 432 -2.18 5.71 -12.97
CA VAL A 432 -2.02 5.23 -14.34
C VAL A 432 -1.77 6.38 -15.31
N VAL A 433 -1.14 6.08 -16.44
CA VAL A 433 -1.14 6.98 -17.61
C VAL A 433 -1.86 6.30 -18.75
N ALA A 434 -2.89 6.96 -19.27
CA ALA A 434 -3.75 6.45 -20.34
C ALA A 434 -4.26 7.58 -21.24
N ALA A 435 -4.66 7.23 -22.46
CA ALA A 435 -5.10 8.21 -23.45
C ALA A 435 -6.29 9.04 -22.95
N THR A 436 -6.26 10.36 -23.17
CA THR A 436 -7.25 11.30 -22.60
C THR A 436 -8.69 11.04 -23.07
N GLY A 437 -8.86 10.45 -24.25
CA GLY A 437 -10.18 10.09 -24.80
C GLY A 437 -11.01 9.15 -23.92
N VAL A 438 -10.40 8.42 -22.98
CA VAL A 438 -11.13 7.59 -22.01
C VAL A 438 -12.04 8.40 -21.08
N MET A 439 -11.77 9.71 -20.90
CA MET A 439 -12.58 10.60 -20.08
C MET A 439 -13.91 10.97 -20.74
N ASN A 440 -14.03 10.88 -22.06
CA ASN A 440 -15.19 11.41 -22.81
C ASN A 440 -16.52 10.82 -22.32
N LYS A 441 -16.53 9.54 -21.93
CA LYS A 441 -17.73 8.85 -21.42
C LYS A 441 -18.15 9.29 -20.01
N PHE A 442 -17.29 10.01 -19.29
CA PHE A 442 -17.52 10.47 -17.92
C PHE A 442 -17.73 11.98 -17.81
N THR A 443 -17.47 12.73 -18.88
CA THR A 443 -17.53 14.19 -18.89
C THR A 443 -18.63 14.71 -19.81
N ASP A 444 -19.60 13.86 -20.17
CA ASP A 444 -20.68 14.17 -21.12
C ASP A 444 -20.15 14.78 -22.43
N GLY A 445 -19.01 14.27 -22.91
CA GLY A 445 -18.34 14.75 -24.12
C GLY A 445 -17.58 16.08 -23.97
N LEU A 446 -17.48 16.68 -22.78
CA LEU A 446 -16.69 17.90 -22.54
C LEU A 446 -15.21 17.71 -22.88
N THR A 447 -14.65 16.54 -22.59
CA THR A 447 -13.23 16.29 -22.90
C THR A 447 -12.98 16.03 -24.37
N ALA A 448 -14.01 15.83 -25.20
CA ALA A 448 -13.83 15.52 -26.63
C ALA A 448 -13.15 16.67 -27.40
N LEU A 449 -13.20 17.89 -26.85
CA LEU A 449 -12.49 19.05 -27.38
C LEU A 449 -10.99 18.79 -27.52
N ILE A 450 -10.36 18.06 -26.58
CA ILE A 450 -8.90 17.81 -26.62
C ILE A 450 -8.45 17.07 -27.89
N ASP A 451 -9.36 16.30 -28.47
CA ASP A 451 -9.15 15.50 -29.66
C ASP A 451 -9.43 16.27 -30.96
N PHE A 452 -9.80 17.55 -30.87
CA PHE A 452 -10.13 18.33 -32.05
C PHE A 452 -8.88 18.65 -32.87
N PRO A 453 -8.90 18.39 -34.19
CA PRO A 453 -7.84 18.80 -35.07
C PRO A 453 -7.57 20.30 -34.99
N PHE A 454 -6.30 20.67 -35.02
CA PHE A 454 -5.78 22.04 -34.95
C PHE A 454 -6.15 22.81 -33.67
N LEU A 455 -6.43 22.09 -32.57
CA LEU A 455 -6.65 22.70 -31.27
C LEU A 455 -5.40 23.40 -30.73
N PHE A 456 -4.20 23.03 -31.16
CA PHE A 456 -2.95 23.68 -30.72
C PHE A 456 -2.05 24.01 -31.91
N GLU A 457 -1.15 25.00 -31.74
CA GLU A 457 -0.15 25.35 -32.77
C GLU A 457 1.28 24.94 -32.39
N THR A 458 1.64 25.04 -31.11
CA THR A 458 2.96 24.71 -30.58
C THR A 458 2.85 23.76 -29.38
N ASN A 459 3.95 23.11 -29.01
CA ASN A 459 3.96 22.23 -27.83
C ASN A 459 3.83 23.04 -26.55
N GLU A 460 4.40 24.23 -26.53
CA GLU A 460 4.38 25.16 -25.41
C GLU A 460 2.96 25.68 -25.16
N GLU A 461 2.23 26.07 -26.21
CA GLU A 461 0.80 26.44 -26.13
C GLU A 461 -0.02 25.26 -25.60
N ALA A 462 0.20 24.07 -26.16
CA ALA A 462 -0.53 22.87 -25.73
C ALA A 462 -0.28 22.55 -24.25
N MET A 463 0.99 22.53 -23.82
CA MET A 463 1.36 22.26 -22.44
C MET A 463 0.66 23.23 -21.48
N TYR A 464 0.71 24.53 -21.79
CA TYR A 464 0.11 25.57 -20.97
C TYR A 464 -1.41 25.40 -20.88
N VAL A 465 -2.11 25.31 -22.01
CA VAL A 465 -3.57 25.25 -22.06
C VAL A 465 -4.10 23.96 -21.43
N LEU A 466 -3.48 22.82 -21.74
CA LEU A 466 -3.85 21.51 -21.21
C LEU A 466 -3.73 21.44 -19.69
N ASN A 467 -2.64 21.97 -19.13
CA ASN A 467 -2.34 21.88 -17.70
C ASN A 467 -2.72 23.15 -16.91
N SER A 468 -3.56 24.01 -17.48
CA SER A 468 -4.18 25.14 -16.80
C SER A 468 -5.70 25.09 -16.94
N ALA A 469 -6.25 25.75 -17.95
CA ALA A 469 -7.68 25.94 -18.13
C ALA A 469 -8.43 24.65 -18.45
N PHE A 470 -7.82 23.75 -19.23
CA PHE A 470 -8.42 22.46 -19.55
C PHE A 470 -8.48 21.57 -18.30
N LEU A 471 -7.34 21.31 -17.66
CA LEU A 471 -7.26 20.48 -16.44
C LEU A 471 -8.20 21.00 -15.33
N SER A 472 -8.24 22.32 -15.11
CA SER A 472 -9.18 22.94 -14.16
C SER A 472 -10.65 22.72 -14.56
N GLY A 473 -10.98 22.83 -15.84
CA GLY A 473 -12.37 22.70 -16.29
C GLY A 473 -12.92 21.28 -16.26
N ILE A 474 -12.06 20.27 -16.11
CA ILE A 474 -12.48 18.86 -16.02
C ILE A 474 -12.51 18.33 -14.59
N GLU A 475 -12.12 19.12 -13.58
CA GLU A 475 -12.14 18.67 -12.17
C GLU A 475 -13.56 18.36 -11.69
N ASP A 476 -14.52 19.27 -11.91
CA ASP A 476 -15.92 19.09 -11.52
C ASP A 476 -16.61 17.97 -12.33
N PRO A 477 -16.46 17.88 -13.67
CA PRO A 477 -16.98 16.75 -14.45
C PRO A 477 -16.45 15.38 -14.04
N LEU A 478 -15.20 15.31 -13.56
CA LEU A 478 -14.61 14.07 -13.08
C LEU A 478 -14.94 13.79 -11.61
N LYS A 479 -15.61 14.71 -10.91
CA LYS A 479 -16.05 14.50 -9.54
C LYS A 479 -16.95 13.27 -9.46
N ASP A 480 -16.79 12.49 -8.38
CA ASP A 480 -17.54 11.25 -8.12
C ASP A 480 -17.32 10.10 -9.13
N THR A 481 -16.47 10.27 -10.13
CA THR A 481 -16.11 9.18 -11.06
C THR A 481 -15.17 8.16 -10.43
N GLY A 482 -14.46 8.53 -9.35
CA GLY A 482 -13.45 7.70 -8.69
C GLY A 482 -12.03 7.94 -9.20
N ILE A 483 -11.82 8.93 -10.09
CA ILE A 483 -10.50 9.30 -10.60
C ILE A 483 -10.22 10.80 -10.40
N LYS A 484 -8.93 11.14 -10.23
CA LYS A 484 -8.40 12.48 -10.39
C LYS A 484 -7.41 12.51 -11.55
N CYS A 485 -7.57 13.45 -12.48
CA CYS A 485 -6.53 13.78 -13.45
C CYS A 485 -5.54 14.77 -12.79
N LEU A 486 -4.29 14.37 -12.61
CA LEU A 486 -3.26 15.23 -11.99
C LEU A 486 -2.65 16.19 -13.01
N ASN A 487 -2.32 15.69 -14.20
CA ASN A 487 -1.75 16.45 -15.30
C ASN A 487 -2.06 15.75 -16.64
N ILE A 488 -1.87 16.47 -17.74
CA ILE A 488 -1.95 15.93 -19.11
C ILE A 488 -0.55 15.98 -19.72
N TRP A 489 -0.12 14.84 -20.22
CA TRP A 489 1.13 14.59 -20.92
C TRP A 489 0.90 14.49 -22.42
N SER A 490 1.99 14.39 -23.20
CA SER A 490 1.90 14.19 -24.64
C SER A 490 2.99 13.25 -25.15
N MET A 491 2.64 12.43 -26.15
CA MET A 491 3.61 11.63 -26.93
C MET A 491 4.12 12.37 -28.18
N GLY A 492 3.59 13.57 -28.45
CA GLY A 492 3.96 14.42 -29.57
C GLY A 492 2.89 14.52 -30.65
N TRP A 493 3.21 15.29 -31.69
CA TRP A 493 2.33 15.51 -32.83
C TRP A 493 2.20 14.24 -33.67
N ARG A 494 0.99 13.98 -34.15
CA ARG A 494 0.71 12.84 -35.01
C ARG A 494 0.83 13.24 -36.49
N TYR A 495 1.50 12.41 -37.27
CA TYR A 495 1.78 12.62 -38.67
C TYR A 495 1.20 11.47 -39.48
N ILE A 496 0.60 11.79 -40.63
CA ILE A 496 0.08 10.76 -41.55
C ILE A 496 1.27 10.09 -42.23
N THR A 497 1.33 8.77 -42.21
CA THR A 497 2.23 7.99 -43.05
C THR A 497 1.45 7.31 -44.16
N SER A 498 2.09 7.17 -45.32
CA SER A 498 1.41 6.67 -46.54
C SER A 498 2.39 6.03 -47.53
N ARG A 499 1.85 5.20 -48.44
CA ARG A 499 2.61 4.64 -49.58
C ARG A 499 2.79 5.64 -50.72
N THR A 500 1.81 6.52 -50.93
CA THR A 500 1.79 7.57 -51.95
C THR A 500 1.83 8.94 -51.29
N PRO A 501 2.36 9.99 -51.94
CA PRO A 501 2.40 11.31 -51.34
C PRO A 501 1.00 11.85 -50.98
N ILE A 502 0.85 12.39 -49.77
CA ILE A 502 -0.35 13.10 -49.31
C ILE A 502 0.07 14.50 -48.86
N ARG A 503 -0.27 15.53 -49.63
CA ARG A 503 0.05 16.95 -49.31
C ARG A 503 -1.22 17.78 -49.09
N LEU A 504 -2.27 17.46 -49.84
CA LEU A 504 -3.55 18.15 -49.82
C LEU A 504 -4.66 17.23 -49.30
N PRO A 505 -5.76 17.78 -48.75
CA PRO A 505 -6.92 16.97 -48.37
C PRO A 505 -7.48 16.12 -49.51
N SER A 506 -7.36 16.58 -50.77
CA SER A 506 -7.77 15.80 -51.96
C SER A 506 -7.00 14.50 -52.14
N ASP A 507 -5.77 14.41 -51.62
CA ASP A 507 -4.87 13.27 -51.86
C ASP A 507 -5.24 12.04 -50.99
N ILE A 508 -6.01 12.27 -49.92
CA ILE A 508 -6.46 11.20 -49.00
C ILE A 508 -7.90 10.75 -49.26
N VAL A 509 -8.60 11.37 -50.22
CA VAL A 509 -9.99 10.99 -50.57
C VAL A 509 -10.03 9.53 -51.01
N GLY A 510 -10.94 8.75 -50.41
CA GLY A 510 -11.10 7.33 -50.67
C GLY A 510 -10.04 6.42 -50.04
N GLN A 511 -8.97 6.96 -49.46
CA GLN A 511 -7.97 6.15 -48.77
C GLN A 511 -8.47 5.63 -47.43
N LYS A 512 -8.13 4.38 -47.11
CA LYS A 512 -8.43 3.75 -45.82
C LYS A 512 -7.38 4.15 -44.80
N ILE A 513 -7.69 5.16 -43.99
CA ILE A 513 -6.82 5.62 -42.91
C ILE A 513 -7.15 4.91 -41.61
N ARG A 514 -6.13 4.28 -40.99
CA ARG A 514 -6.27 3.80 -39.62
C ARG A 514 -6.22 4.96 -38.64
N ILE A 515 -7.16 4.99 -37.71
CA ILE A 515 -7.18 5.94 -36.59
C ILE A 515 -7.28 5.22 -35.24
N MET A 516 -6.88 5.91 -34.17
CA MET A 516 -7.21 5.48 -32.81
C MET A 516 -8.72 5.61 -32.53
N SER A 517 -9.20 5.03 -31.42
CA SER A 517 -10.64 4.99 -31.07
C SER A 517 -11.15 6.36 -30.59
N THR A 518 -11.16 7.35 -31.49
CA THR A 518 -11.48 8.74 -31.22
C THR A 518 -12.47 9.27 -32.25
N GLU A 519 -13.67 9.62 -31.79
CA GLU A 519 -14.79 10.05 -32.65
C GLU A 519 -14.48 11.34 -33.42
N SER A 520 -13.84 12.33 -32.78
CA SER A 520 -13.49 13.60 -33.42
C SER A 520 -12.54 13.41 -34.61
N ILE A 521 -11.60 12.47 -34.51
CA ILE A 521 -10.65 12.14 -35.58
C ILE A 521 -11.36 11.35 -36.70
N TYR A 522 -12.28 10.46 -36.33
CA TYR A 522 -13.14 9.74 -37.29
C TYR A 522 -13.93 10.73 -38.15
N GLU A 523 -14.69 11.63 -37.52
CA GLU A 523 -15.51 12.61 -38.24
C GLU A 523 -14.64 13.60 -39.04
N TYR A 524 -13.43 13.96 -38.58
CA TYR A 524 -12.50 14.78 -39.35
C TYR A 524 -12.05 14.13 -40.66
N PHE A 525 -11.53 12.90 -40.63
CA PHE A 525 -11.07 12.24 -41.86
C PHE A 525 -12.24 11.89 -42.79
N LYS A 526 -13.39 11.55 -42.22
CA LYS A 526 -14.62 11.32 -42.98
C LYS A 526 -15.12 12.59 -43.68
N SER A 527 -15.03 13.76 -43.05
CA SER A 527 -15.43 15.04 -43.67
C SER A 527 -14.56 15.40 -44.88
N ILE A 528 -13.30 14.96 -44.90
CA ILE A 528 -12.37 15.10 -46.03
C ILE A 528 -12.74 14.13 -47.18
N GLY A 529 -13.44 13.04 -46.89
CA GLY A 529 -13.77 11.97 -47.83
C GLY A 529 -12.83 10.77 -47.78
N ALA A 530 -11.97 10.66 -46.75
CA ALA A 530 -11.24 9.44 -46.46
C ALA A 530 -12.14 8.38 -45.82
N VAL A 531 -11.66 7.15 -45.72
CA VAL A 531 -12.34 6.02 -45.07
C VAL A 531 -11.64 5.69 -43.75
N PRO A 532 -11.98 6.35 -42.62
CA PRO A 532 -11.37 6.07 -41.34
C PRO A 532 -11.77 4.70 -40.79
N ILE A 533 -10.80 3.93 -40.28
CA ILE A 533 -11.00 2.58 -39.73
C ILE A 533 -10.35 2.49 -38.34
N HIS A 534 -11.13 2.07 -37.33
CA HIS A 534 -10.60 1.79 -36.00
C HIS A 534 -9.91 0.42 -35.98
N ILE A 535 -8.60 0.43 -35.76
CA ILE A 535 -7.80 -0.79 -35.56
C ILE A 535 -6.97 -0.62 -34.28
N PRO A 536 -7.00 -1.58 -33.32
CA PRO A 536 -6.14 -1.54 -32.15
C PRO A 536 -4.67 -1.38 -32.53
N TYR A 537 -3.92 -0.60 -31.75
CA TYR A 537 -2.53 -0.21 -32.08
C TYR A 537 -1.63 -1.41 -32.42
N GLY A 538 -1.71 -2.50 -31.64
CA GLY A 538 -0.93 -3.73 -31.87
C GLY A 538 -1.23 -4.46 -33.18
N LYS A 539 -2.31 -4.13 -33.89
CA LYS A 539 -2.74 -4.76 -35.15
C LYS A 539 -2.47 -3.91 -36.39
N VAL A 540 -1.95 -2.69 -36.22
CA VAL A 540 -1.75 -1.74 -37.33
C VAL A 540 -0.73 -2.26 -38.34
N ARG A 541 0.42 -2.80 -37.88
CA ARG A 541 1.46 -3.31 -38.80
C ARG A 541 0.96 -4.46 -39.67
N GLU A 542 0.19 -5.39 -39.08
CA GLU A 542 -0.43 -6.50 -39.81
C GLU A 542 -1.45 -5.98 -40.83
N ALA A 543 -2.27 -4.99 -40.45
CA ALA A 543 -3.27 -4.40 -41.33
C ALA A 543 -2.65 -3.63 -42.51
N LEU A 544 -1.54 -2.90 -42.30
CA LEU A 544 -0.76 -2.26 -43.36
C LEU A 544 -0.23 -3.30 -44.35
N ARG A 545 0.46 -4.34 -43.84
CA ARG A 545 1.02 -5.44 -44.66
C ARG A 545 -0.05 -6.16 -45.47
N ALA A 546 -1.21 -6.41 -44.89
CA ALA A 546 -2.33 -7.08 -45.55
C ALA A 546 -3.09 -6.19 -46.54
N GLY A 547 -2.78 -4.89 -46.63
CA GLY A 547 -3.51 -3.94 -47.48
C GLY A 547 -4.94 -3.67 -47.02
N ILE A 548 -5.25 -3.92 -45.74
CA ILE A 548 -6.56 -3.59 -45.14
C ILE A 548 -6.70 -2.07 -45.00
N ILE A 549 -5.59 -1.39 -44.74
CA ILE A 549 -5.45 0.06 -44.61
C ILE A 549 -4.34 0.56 -45.52
N ASP A 550 -4.49 1.78 -46.03
CA ASP A 550 -3.58 2.43 -46.97
C ASP A 550 -2.56 3.33 -46.26
N CYS A 551 -3.03 3.99 -45.21
CA CYS A 551 -2.30 4.95 -44.41
C CYS A 551 -2.67 4.86 -42.92
N GLU A 552 -1.82 5.44 -42.08
CA GLU A 552 -2.06 5.57 -40.65
C GLU A 552 -1.50 6.90 -40.15
N GLU A 553 -1.71 7.22 -38.88
CA GLU A 553 -1.23 8.45 -38.29
C GLU A 553 -0.69 8.20 -36.87
N ASN A 554 0.50 8.73 -36.55
CA ASN A 554 1.16 8.52 -35.25
C ASN A 554 2.33 9.51 -35.03
N PRO A 555 2.85 9.67 -33.80
CA PRO A 555 4.10 10.39 -33.56
C PRO A 555 5.30 9.64 -34.15
N TYR A 556 6.41 10.35 -34.41
CA TYR A 556 7.61 9.76 -35.01
C TYR A 556 8.14 8.56 -34.22
N HIS A 557 8.14 8.63 -32.90
CA HIS A 557 8.57 7.52 -32.05
C HIS A 557 7.74 6.24 -32.27
N ASN A 558 6.43 6.36 -32.43
CA ASN A 558 5.55 5.21 -32.68
C ASN A 558 5.74 4.65 -34.10
N ILE A 559 5.90 5.54 -35.10
CA ILE A 559 6.20 5.14 -36.48
C ILE A 559 7.47 4.28 -36.53
N LEU A 560 8.53 4.70 -35.81
CA LEU A 560 9.78 3.96 -35.70
C LEU A 560 9.60 2.65 -34.91
N GLY A 561 9.02 2.72 -33.71
CA GLY A 561 8.90 1.58 -32.79
C GLY A 561 8.04 0.44 -33.35
N MET A 562 6.98 0.77 -34.09
CA MET A 562 6.11 -0.22 -34.75
C MET A 562 6.59 -0.63 -36.14
N ARG A 563 7.67 -0.01 -36.62
CA ARG A 563 8.25 -0.26 -37.94
C ARG A 563 7.27 -0.03 -39.08
N PHE A 564 6.47 1.04 -39.01
CA PHE A 564 5.55 1.37 -40.10
C PHE A 564 6.28 1.74 -41.41
N TYR A 565 7.55 2.18 -41.30
CA TYR A 565 8.44 2.40 -42.45
C TYR A 565 8.66 1.18 -43.35
N GLU A 566 8.36 -0.04 -42.88
CA GLU A 566 8.44 -1.25 -43.73
C GLU A 566 7.35 -1.25 -44.83
N GLU A 567 6.22 -0.59 -44.58
CA GLU A 567 5.06 -0.56 -45.47
C GLU A 567 4.68 0.84 -45.96
N GLN A 568 5.32 1.88 -45.43
CA GLN A 568 5.00 3.28 -45.65
C GLN A 568 6.26 4.02 -46.10
N ARG A 569 6.11 4.93 -47.08
CA ARG A 569 7.24 5.65 -47.70
C ARG A 569 7.27 7.13 -47.34
N TYR A 570 6.11 7.74 -47.15
CA TYR A 570 5.98 9.17 -46.95
C TYR A 570 5.50 9.49 -45.55
N ILE A 571 5.97 10.62 -45.00
CA ILE A 571 5.45 11.23 -43.78
C ILE A 571 4.94 12.63 -44.11
N THR A 572 3.62 12.85 -44.03
CA THR A 572 3.00 14.16 -44.17
C THR A 572 3.20 14.96 -42.89
N ARG A 573 4.07 15.99 -42.94
CA ARG A 573 4.42 16.80 -41.76
C ARG A 573 3.37 17.87 -41.45
N LEU A 574 2.16 17.41 -41.15
CA LEU A 574 1.03 18.21 -40.74
C LEU A 574 0.78 18.02 -39.24
N LYS A 575 1.02 19.05 -38.43
CA LYS A 575 0.69 19.07 -36.99
C LYS A 575 -0.81 19.28 -36.78
N TYR A 576 -1.62 18.29 -37.15
CA TYR A 576 -3.09 18.39 -37.08
C TYR A 576 -3.64 17.96 -35.72
N TYR A 577 -3.01 17.01 -35.05
CA TYR A 577 -3.47 16.50 -33.75
C TYR A 577 -2.26 16.20 -32.85
N LEU A 578 -2.38 16.56 -31.58
CA LEU A 578 -1.37 16.30 -30.55
C LEU A 578 -1.83 15.08 -29.73
N ASP A 579 -1.00 14.05 -29.67
CA ASP A 579 -1.29 12.86 -28.90
C ASP A 579 -1.22 13.17 -27.40
N THR A 580 -2.32 13.00 -26.66
CA THR A 580 -2.42 13.40 -25.24
C THR A 580 -2.78 12.25 -24.32
N GLU A 581 -2.13 12.23 -23.16
CA GLU A 581 -2.19 11.15 -22.18
C GLU A 581 -2.46 11.75 -20.79
N GLY A 582 -3.48 11.28 -20.08
CA GLY A 582 -3.77 11.76 -18.73
C GLY A 582 -2.95 11.01 -17.68
N LEU A 583 -2.32 11.73 -16.76
CA LEU A 583 -1.79 11.19 -15.52
C LEU A 583 -2.93 11.10 -14.51
N TYR A 584 -3.48 9.90 -14.37
CA TYR A 584 -4.64 9.62 -13.52
C TYR A 584 -4.21 9.03 -12.19
N MET A 585 -4.93 9.41 -11.13
CA MET A 585 -4.80 8.86 -9.80
C MET A 585 -6.16 8.42 -9.27
N CYS A 586 -6.21 7.26 -8.63
CA CYS A 586 -7.38 6.79 -7.91
C CYS A 586 -7.83 7.85 -6.88
N GLN A 587 -9.11 8.21 -6.90
CA GLN A 587 -9.67 9.20 -5.98
C GLN A 587 -9.55 8.74 -4.53
N LYS A 588 -9.80 7.45 -4.25
CA LYS A 588 -9.65 6.87 -2.91
C LYS A 588 -8.21 6.99 -2.41
N THR A 589 -7.23 6.66 -3.24
CA THR A 589 -5.81 6.79 -2.88
C THR A 589 -5.46 8.25 -2.62
N TRP A 590 -5.87 9.16 -3.52
CA TRP A 590 -5.68 10.61 -3.35
C TRP A 590 -6.25 11.12 -2.03
N ASP A 591 -7.47 10.70 -1.68
CA ASP A 591 -8.14 11.11 -0.45
C ASP A 591 -7.45 10.54 0.79
N CYS A 592 -6.80 9.38 0.69
CA CYS A 592 -5.99 8.78 1.76
C CYS A 592 -4.62 9.47 1.98
N LEU A 593 -4.15 10.33 1.07
CA LEU A 593 -2.89 11.06 1.23
C LEU A 593 -2.99 12.27 2.15
N SER A 594 -1.95 12.49 2.98
CA SER A 594 -1.83 13.73 3.77
C SER A 594 -1.85 14.97 2.85
N GLN A 595 -2.21 16.13 3.40
CA GLN A 595 -2.18 17.37 2.62
C GLN A 595 -0.77 17.65 2.07
N THR A 596 0.26 17.40 2.87
CA THR A 596 1.67 17.51 2.45
C THR A 596 1.98 16.61 1.26
N ASN A 597 1.56 15.34 1.29
CA ASN A 597 1.81 14.40 0.20
C ASN A 597 1.01 14.78 -1.06
N ARG A 598 -0.23 15.28 -0.91
CA ARG A 598 -1.01 15.80 -2.05
C ARG A 598 -0.34 16.99 -2.71
N GLU A 599 0.18 17.93 -1.93
CA GLU A 599 0.89 19.09 -2.49
C GLU A 599 2.24 18.70 -3.10
N LEU A 600 2.95 17.72 -2.53
CA LEU A 600 4.15 17.14 -3.13
C LEU A 600 3.83 16.48 -4.48
N LEU A 601 2.82 15.61 -4.53
CA LEU A 601 2.44 14.95 -5.78
C LEU A 601 2.01 15.94 -6.86
N LYS A 602 1.30 17.02 -6.52
CA LYS A 602 0.96 18.08 -7.50
C LYS A 602 2.21 18.74 -8.08
N ARG A 603 3.19 19.10 -7.23
CA ARG A 603 4.44 19.72 -7.70
C ARG A 603 5.25 18.74 -8.55
N ALA A 604 5.39 17.50 -8.10
CA ALA A 604 6.11 16.47 -8.82
C ALA A 604 5.46 16.15 -10.17
N ALA A 605 4.13 16.05 -10.22
CA ALA A 605 3.38 15.85 -11.46
C ALA A 605 3.56 17.01 -12.44
N LYS A 606 3.59 18.26 -11.96
CA LYS A 606 3.89 19.44 -12.78
C LYS A 606 5.32 19.40 -13.35
N GLU A 607 6.33 19.17 -12.51
CA GLU A 607 7.74 19.08 -12.96
C GLU A 607 7.95 17.93 -13.95
N ALA A 608 7.35 16.77 -13.70
CA ALA A 608 7.38 15.65 -14.63
C ALA A 608 6.69 15.99 -15.96
N THR A 609 5.59 16.73 -15.93
CA THR A 609 4.89 17.17 -17.15
C THR A 609 5.76 18.10 -18.00
N GLU A 610 6.42 19.08 -17.38
CA GLU A 610 7.36 19.98 -18.07
C GLU A 610 8.54 19.19 -18.68
N TRP A 611 9.06 18.20 -17.94
CA TRP A 611 10.09 17.30 -18.44
C TRP A 611 9.61 16.50 -19.65
N ILE A 612 8.42 15.88 -19.59
CA ILE A 612 7.87 15.07 -20.69
C ILE A 612 7.65 15.90 -21.94
N PHE A 613 7.05 17.10 -21.83
CA PHE A 613 6.82 17.96 -23.00
C PHE A 613 8.12 18.36 -23.70
N ARG A 614 9.19 18.60 -22.92
CA ARG A 614 10.52 18.86 -23.48
C ARG A 614 11.13 17.59 -24.08
N GLU A 615 11.13 16.49 -23.36
CA GLU A 615 11.80 15.26 -23.75
C GLU A 615 11.16 14.62 -24.99
N GLN A 616 9.82 14.55 -25.02
CA GLN A 616 9.08 14.05 -26.17
C GLN A 616 9.40 14.86 -27.42
N HIS A 617 9.48 16.19 -27.29
CA HIS A 617 9.57 17.08 -28.43
C HIS A 617 10.99 17.20 -28.99
N TYR A 618 11.97 17.44 -28.11
CA TYR A 618 13.33 17.82 -28.47
C TYR A 618 14.28 16.61 -28.51
N VAL A 619 13.95 15.51 -27.83
CA VAL A 619 14.81 14.32 -27.77
C VAL A 619 14.17 13.16 -28.52
N ILE A 620 13.12 12.56 -27.97
CA ILE A 620 12.57 11.28 -28.44
C ILE A 620 12.05 11.38 -29.88
N ASN A 621 11.19 12.36 -30.18
CA ASN A 621 10.65 12.49 -31.54
C ASN A 621 11.66 13.05 -32.55
N GLN A 622 12.68 13.81 -32.14
CA GLN A 622 13.74 14.24 -33.07
C GLN A 622 14.67 13.09 -33.45
N GLN A 623 15.07 12.29 -32.47
CA GLN A 623 15.87 11.08 -32.72
C GLN A 623 15.11 10.11 -33.62
N ALA A 624 13.84 9.86 -33.32
CA ALA A 624 13.01 8.99 -34.14
C ALA A 624 12.82 9.54 -35.56
N LYS A 625 12.55 10.85 -35.71
CA LYS A 625 12.49 11.50 -37.02
C LYS A 625 13.79 11.32 -37.80
N SER A 626 14.94 11.52 -37.15
CA SER A 626 16.25 11.36 -37.78
C SER A 626 16.43 9.93 -38.29
N ALA A 627 16.21 8.93 -37.44
CA ALA A 627 16.33 7.51 -37.84
C ALA A 627 15.39 7.13 -38.99
N LEU A 628 14.13 7.59 -38.95
CA LEU A 628 13.17 7.35 -40.03
C LEU A 628 13.64 7.87 -41.39
N VAL A 629 14.35 9.00 -41.42
CA VAL A 629 14.88 9.59 -42.65
C VAL A 629 16.24 8.99 -43.03
N SER A 630 17.20 8.95 -42.11
CA SER A 630 18.58 8.58 -42.42
C SER A 630 18.78 7.07 -42.57
N GLU A 631 18.08 6.26 -41.76
CA GLU A 631 18.25 4.80 -41.73
C GLU A 631 17.16 4.08 -42.53
N HIS A 632 15.93 4.58 -42.49
CA HIS A 632 14.78 3.95 -43.14
C HIS A 632 14.29 4.67 -44.41
N GLN A 633 14.95 5.78 -44.80
CA GLN A 633 14.73 6.46 -46.07
C GLN A 633 13.29 6.94 -46.31
N MET A 634 12.51 7.17 -45.26
CA MET A 634 11.19 7.78 -45.40
C MET A 634 11.30 9.23 -45.87
N GLU A 635 10.42 9.63 -46.79
CA GLU A 635 10.39 11.00 -47.33
C GLU A 635 9.41 11.87 -46.53
N ILE A 636 9.91 12.96 -45.94
CA ILE A 636 9.08 13.93 -45.22
C ILE A 636 8.51 14.95 -46.20
N LEU A 637 7.19 14.98 -46.30
CA LEU A 637 6.43 15.96 -47.07
C LEU A 637 6.17 17.18 -46.17
N GLU A 638 6.95 18.24 -46.36
CA GLU A 638 6.67 19.53 -45.72
C GLU A 638 5.40 20.15 -46.30
N ILE A 639 4.58 20.75 -45.43
CA ILE A 639 3.28 21.32 -45.74
C ILE A 639 3.33 22.84 -45.58
N SER A 640 3.00 23.59 -46.63
CA SER A 640 2.98 25.05 -46.59
C SER A 640 1.84 25.58 -45.71
N GLY A 641 1.90 26.87 -45.36
CA GLY A 641 0.81 27.53 -44.61
C GLY A 641 -0.54 27.41 -45.34
N GLU A 642 -0.57 27.70 -46.64
CA GLU A 642 -1.78 27.58 -47.47
C GLU A 642 -2.33 26.15 -47.49
N GLN A 643 -1.45 25.15 -47.64
CA GLN A 643 -1.85 23.75 -47.60
C GLN A 643 -2.42 23.37 -46.22
N LYS A 644 -1.76 23.80 -45.13
CA LYS A 644 -2.26 23.59 -43.77
C LYS A 644 -3.64 24.22 -43.58
N ASP A 645 -3.88 25.42 -44.11
CA ASP A 645 -5.18 26.09 -44.02
C ASP A 645 -6.28 25.32 -44.77
N MET A 646 -5.94 24.65 -45.87
CA MET A 646 -6.87 23.74 -46.56
C MET A 646 -7.26 22.55 -45.67
N TRP A 647 -6.30 21.95 -44.95
CA TRP A 647 -6.59 20.88 -43.98
C TRP A 647 -7.41 21.37 -42.79
N LYS A 648 -7.14 22.59 -42.32
CA LYS A 648 -7.80 23.18 -41.14
C LYS A 648 -9.29 23.42 -41.36
N LYS A 649 -9.71 23.85 -42.55
CA LYS A 649 -11.13 24.11 -42.89
C LYS A 649 -12.04 22.90 -42.63
N TYR A 650 -11.53 21.69 -42.82
CA TYR A 650 -12.31 20.46 -42.56
C TYR A 650 -12.56 20.19 -41.07
N ALA A 651 -11.90 20.91 -40.16
CA ALA A 651 -12.15 20.82 -38.73
C ALA A 651 -13.23 21.79 -38.26
N ASP A 652 -13.55 22.84 -39.02
CA ASP A 652 -14.44 23.95 -38.58
C ASP A 652 -15.82 23.45 -38.15
N PHE A 653 -16.35 22.40 -38.79
CA PHE A 653 -17.64 21.83 -38.42
C PHE A 653 -17.63 21.22 -37.01
N LEU A 654 -16.52 20.60 -36.57
CA LEU A 654 -16.38 20.02 -35.23
C LEU A 654 -16.48 21.12 -34.17
N TYR A 655 -15.76 22.22 -34.38
CA TYR A 655 -15.83 23.40 -33.52
C TYR A 655 -17.23 24.01 -33.52
N ALA A 656 -17.88 24.07 -34.68
CA ALA A 656 -19.24 24.60 -34.80
C ALA A 656 -20.28 23.73 -34.08
N SER A 657 -20.16 22.40 -34.16
CA SER A 657 -21.11 21.44 -33.57
C SER A 657 -20.84 21.10 -32.10
N TYR A 658 -19.74 21.59 -31.52
CA TYR A 658 -19.36 21.26 -30.15
C TYR A 658 -20.34 21.84 -29.11
N PRO A 659 -20.99 21.02 -28.28
CA PRO A 659 -22.10 21.47 -27.42
C PRO A 659 -21.64 22.35 -26.25
N HIS A 660 -20.42 22.16 -25.73
CA HIS A 660 -19.93 22.87 -24.55
C HIS A 660 -19.27 24.21 -24.91
N ARG A 661 -20.08 25.14 -25.44
CA ARG A 661 -19.60 26.42 -26.00
C ARG A 661 -18.84 27.29 -25.01
N SER A 662 -19.26 27.34 -23.74
CA SER A 662 -18.59 28.10 -22.68
C SER A 662 -17.18 27.57 -22.40
N PHE A 663 -17.01 26.25 -22.36
CA PHE A 663 -15.71 25.63 -22.18
C PHE A 663 -14.81 25.88 -23.39
N LEU A 664 -15.34 25.72 -24.61
CA LEU A 664 -14.60 26.05 -25.84
C LEU A 664 -14.11 27.51 -25.83
N GLN A 665 -15.00 28.46 -25.51
CA GLN A 665 -14.64 29.87 -25.43
C GLN A 665 -13.51 30.11 -24.42
N LYS A 666 -13.62 29.58 -23.21
CA LYS A 666 -12.57 29.68 -22.18
C LYS A 666 -11.22 29.13 -22.67
N ILE A 667 -11.23 27.98 -23.36
CA ILE A 667 -10.00 27.40 -23.92
C ILE A 667 -9.43 28.31 -25.03
N MET A 668 -10.26 28.87 -25.90
CA MET A 668 -9.80 29.78 -26.95
C MET A 668 -9.26 31.11 -26.38
N GLU A 669 -9.86 31.66 -25.33
CA GLU A 669 -9.37 32.85 -24.63
C GLU A 669 -7.98 32.62 -24.05
N VAL A 670 -7.79 31.54 -23.30
CA VAL A 670 -6.49 31.19 -22.69
C VAL A 670 -5.42 30.91 -23.75
N ARG A 671 -5.80 30.36 -24.90
CA ARG A 671 -4.91 30.22 -26.06
C ARG A 671 -4.48 31.56 -26.63
N ASN A 672 -5.41 32.50 -26.78
CA ASN A 672 -5.11 33.85 -27.26
C ASN A 672 -4.22 34.61 -26.28
N ASP A 673 -4.51 34.50 -24.98
CA ASP A 673 -3.70 35.11 -23.91
C ASP A 673 -2.28 34.55 -23.87
N PHE A 674 -2.08 33.26 -24.17
CA PHE A 674 -0.73 32.68 -24.27
C PHE A 674 0.09 33.25 -25.44
N ARG A 675 -0.57 33.71 -26.51
CA ARG A 675 0.09 34.21 -27.74
C ARG A 675 0.45 35.69 -27.68
N HIS A 676 -0.14 36.43 -26.75
CA HIS A 676 0.06 37.86 -26.55
C HIS A 676 0.89 38.11 -25.30
#